data_AF-A0A9P0CSE4-F1
#
_entry.id   AF-A0A9P0CSE4-F1
#
_cell.length_a   1.000
_cell.length_b   1.000
_cell.length_c   1.000
_cell.angle_alpha   90.00
_cell.angle_beta   90.00
_cell.angle_gamma   90.00
#
_symmetry.space_group_name_H-M   'P 1'
#
loop_
_entity.id
_entity.type
_entity.pdbx_description
1 polymer ?
#
loop_
_entity_poly.entity_id
_entity_poly.type
_entity_poly.pdbx_seq_one_letter_code
_entity_poly.pdbx_strand_id
1 'polypeptide(L)'
;MDIRKYFSTKRARSCSPGPSASTQQCSQAKKAEMSSEMLSPGSDSKEDTHQEGQSQNTPRAVTLGEVQVSEQSTDMKNNTSNFMDLTSIVDPMDIGNFIGNKAIASEILLTLLKSPWTPPPSYNFKNDVGDSKRPFTYSWLNTYSSWLAYSAKEKGALCKMCVVFKPTVSRGFQGAFITTSFRKYKNFIEAMKKHLNSSWHKESLVKCENFKKVKEGKTLEIAQLLDEKKRQEIEKNRKILSSIVKSIVFCGTHNLPLRGKTLKSGVFFDLLAFRVDSGDVALGKHLKNPNSRKGIYISPIIQNELIDIAGKLLKTKVISNVIRNGYFSVLADETSDISGIEQLSIGLRYFDKESQKVREDFIGFEPLSAMDANSIAKVILDTLKSSGLDLNNLVGQGYDGCSVMAGKENGVAARICQMYPKAQFFHCASHKLNLVLHDLNAVADVRNAIGIIKNVIKFFRDSPLRRVLIPNIPMLCETRWSEKHKSIRIFSEKYINIVNALSQLCSFGNSNTRQLSNQLLYSLKNSNFIVSLYVIAKYSVILEPLTNILQGVDINRQDVRRHVAKILDLFMHHRSMAKEQFSSIFSSALTTANELDVEIKIPRLASRQTHRANYNITEGDDSIEEYFRVSIFIPYLDSLISSLKSRFDTNLKSDVTLEKLHPNHIKKCDRTDLRDITENLNEFYLIDASHEIELWQSYFANKDCGNLTFMEVLLDSYNISFFPAITTLINIFLTLPSTTCTVERSFSTLRKVKTWLRATTCEDRLNGLCMLSIHKDLTDQEHFVQEIINKFGENPRKIQFLFES
;
A
#
# COMPACT_ATOMS: atom_id res chain seq x y z
N MET A 1 21.31 39.74 16.02
CA MET A 1 21.24 40.78 14.97
C MET A 1 19.80 40.91 14.52
N ASP A 2 19.30 42.15 14.51
CA ASP A 2 17.90 42.58 14.57
C ASP A 2 17.02 42.16 13.37
N ILE A 3 15.89 41.47 13.63
CA ILE A 3 14.94 40.90 12.64
C ILE A 3 13.85 41.92 12.21
N ARG A 4 13.86 43.15 12.72
CA ARG A 4 12.75 44.11 12.55
C ARG A 4 12.69 44.88 11.22
N LYS A 5 13.64 44.70 10.28
CA LYS A 5 13.71 45.53 9.05
C LYS A 5 13.22 44.89 7.75
N TYR A 6 12.75 43.64 7.73
CA TYR A 6 12.42 42.95 6.46
C TYR A 6 10.93 42.91 6.07
N PHE A 7 10.01 43.39 6.92
CA PHE A 7 8.56 43.22 6.69
C PHE A 7 7.81 44.43 6.09
N SER A 8 8.49 45.45 5.54
CA SER A 8 7.84 46.70 5.10
C SER A 8 7.71 46.92 3.58
N THR A 9 7.86 45.92 2.72
CA THR A 9 7.69 46.11 1.26
C THR A 9 7.03 44.92 0.57
N LYS A 10 5.69 44.92 0.56
CA LYS A 10 4.82 44.53 -0.58
C LYS A 10 3.34 44.55 -0.15
N ARG A 11 2.76 45.74 -0.10
CA ARG A 11 1.31 45.96 -0.09
C ARG A 11 1.02 47.27 -0.82
N ALA A 12 0.82 47.19 -2.14
CA ALA A 12 0.06 48.14 -2.94
C ALA A 12 0.05 47.65 -4.39
N ARG A 13 -1.12 47.21 -4.87
CA ARG A 13 -1.71 47.59 -6.16
C ARG A 13 -3.06 46.88 -6.32
N SER A 14 -4.09 47.62 -5.97
CA SER A 14 -5.46 47.49 -6.45
C SER A 14 -5.55 47.95 -7.90
N CYS A 15 -6.26 47.22 -8.75
CA CYS A 15 -6.79 47.75 -10.02
C CYS A 15 -8.26 47.31 -10.19
N SER A 16 -9.12 48.32 -10.34
CA SER A 16 -10.52 48.24 -10.78
C SER A 16 -10.59 48.28 -12.34
N PRO A 17 -11.76 48.05 -12.97
CA PRO A 17 -11.85 47.43 -14.30
C PRO A 17 -12.16 48.36 -15.50
N GLY A 18 -11.83 47.85 -16.70
CA GLY A 18 -12.43 48.16 -18.02
C GLY A 18 -11.62 49.09 -18.95
N PRO A 19 -11.86 49.14 -20.29
CA PRO A 19 -12.70 48.27 -21.15
C PRO A 19 -12.01 47.77 -22.46
N SER A 20 -12.79 46.99 -23.22
CA SER A 20 -12.66 46.44 -24.58
C SER A 20 -11.76 47.10 -25.64
N ALA A 21 -11.03 46.28 -26.42
CA ALA A 21 -10.83 46.44 -27.86
C ALA A 21 -10.31 45.15 -28.52
N SER A 22 -10.73 44.95 -29.76
CA SER A 22 -10.57 43.79 -30.64
C SER A 22 -9.30 43.83 -31.49
N THR A 23 -9.09 42.73 -32.24
CA THR A 23 -8.53 42.67 -33.61
C THR A 23 -7.12 42.07 -33.79
N GLN A 24 -7.14 40.87 -34.38
CA GLN A 24 -6.30 40.27 -35.44
C GLN A 24 -4.80 40.58 -35.61
N GLN A 25 -4.09 39.47 -35.85
CA GLN A 25 -2.99 39.23 -36.80
C GLN A 25 -1.69 40.05 -36.66
N CYS A 26 -0.59 39.35 -36.33
CA CYS A 26 0.51 39.25 -37.28
C CYS A 26 1.40 38.03 -36.99
N SER A 27 1.93 37.52 -38.09
CA SER A 27 2.60 36.25 -38.28
C SER A 27 4.12 36.38 -38.35
N GLN A 28 4.79 35.22 -38.24
CA GLN A 28 6.09 34.86 -38.86
C GLN A 28 7.41 35.35 -38.23
N ALA A 29 8.19 34.38 -37.74
CA ALA A 29 9.51 34.02 -38.27
C ALA A 29 9.84 32.57 -37.81
N LYS A 30 9.74 31.58 -38.72
CA LYS A 30 10.82 30.91 -39.48
C LYS A 30 11.72 30.02 -38.60
N LYS A 31 11.55 28.69 -38.72
CA LYS A 31 12.31 27.72 -39.58
C LYS A 31 13.59 27.26 -38.85
N ALA A 32 14.10 26.05 -38.97
CA ALA A 32 13.75 24.76 -39.60
C ALA A 32 14.81 23.78 -39.02
N GLU A 33 14.54 22.49 -38.85
CA GLU A 33 15.01 21.33 -39.67
C GLU A 33 14.84 20.12 -38.73
N MET A 34 14.49 18.88 -39.08
CA MET A 34 14.22 18.12 -40.31
C MET A 34 13.43 16.87 -39.80
N SER A 35 12.21 16.57 -40.24
CA SER A 35 11.87 15.70 -41.41
C SER A 35 12.50 14.29 -41.29
N SER A 36 11.77 13.26 -40.84
CA SER A 36 10.76 12.45 -41.57
C SER A 36 11.37 11.34 -42.43
N GLU A 37 10.95 10.10 -42.22
CA GLU A 37 10.69 9.13 -43.31
C GLU A 37 9.79 7.99 -42.79
N MET A 38 8.54 7.99 -43.25
CA MET A 38 7.73 6.80 -43.46
C MET A 38 7.72 6.54 -44.97
N LEU A 39 7.70 5.28 -45.38
CA LEU A 39 6.79 4.75 -46.42
C LEU A 39 7.04 3.24 -46.63
N SER A 40 5.96 2.48 -46.59
CA SER A 40 5.75 1.16 -47.23
C SER A 40 5.80 1.32 -48.77
N PRO A 41 5.99 0.26 -49.59
CA PRO A 41 4.87 -0.65 -49.94
C PRO A 41 5.25 -2.09 -50.40
N GLY A 42 4.24 -2.94 -50.61
CA GLY A 42 4.19 -3.80 -51.82
C GLY A 42 4.37 -5.32 -51.67
N SER A 43 3.24 -6.01 -51.83
CA SER A 43 2.98 -7.41 -52.21
C SER A 43 3.95 -8.14 -53.15
N ASP A 44 4.13 -9.45 -52.95
CA ASP A 44 3.85 -10.47 -53.98
C ASP A 44 3.74 -11.90 -53.41
N SER A 45 2.82 -12.65 -54.01
CA SER A 45 2.30 -13.99 -53.70
C SER A 45 3.10 -15.15 -54.32
N LYS A 46 3.08 -16.34 -53.69
CA LYS A 46 2.85 -17.66 -54.33
C LYS A 46 2.84 -18.86 -53.35
N GLU A 47 1.67 -19.50 -53.28
CA GLU A 47 1.40 -20.96 -53.41
C GLU A 47 2.08 -21.96 -52.44
N ASP A 48 1.30 -22.55 -51.52
CA ASP A 48 0.77 -23.95 -51.56
C ASP A 48 1.77 -24.94 -50.90
N THR A 49 1.45 -25.90 -50.03
CA THR A 49 0.24 -26.65 -49.67
C THR A 49 0.55 -27.49 -48.40
N HIS A 50 -0.52 -28.02 -47.77
CA HIS A 50 -0.59 -29.24 -46.95
C HIS A 50 -0.40 -29.24 -45.41
N GLN A 51 -1.56 -29.48 -44.79
CA GLN A 51 -1.91 -30.56 -43.84
C GLN A 51 -1.89 -30.32 -42.32
N GLU A 52 -3.13 -30.38 -41.83
CA GLU A 52 -3.68 -30.49 -40.48
C GLU A 52 -3.06 -31.59 -39.60
N GLY A 53 -3.13 -31.36 -38.28
CA GLY A 53 -2.90 -32.39 -37.27
C GLY A 53 -2.92 -31.84 -35.83
N GLN A 54 -4.12 -31.62 -35.29
CA GLN A 54 -4.37 -31.31 -33.87
C GLN A 54 -4.35 -32.59 -32.99
N SER A 55 -3.88 -32.49 -31.74
CA SER A 55 -4.48 -33.06 -30.50
C SER A 55 -3.47 -32.85 -29.35
N GLN A 56 -3.75 -32.07 -28.29
CA GLN A 56 -4.57 -32.38 -27.10
C GLN A 56 -4.34 -33.77 -26.51
N ASN A 57 -3.71 -33.87 -25.32
CA ASN A 57 -4.44 -34.24 -24.11
C ASN A 57 -3.60 -34.27 -22.81
N THR A 58 -4.36 -34.10 -21.74
CA THR A 58 -4.11 -33.87 -20.32
C THR A 58 -3.51 -35.05 -19.52
N PRO A 59 -3.01 -34.81 -18.30
CA PRO A 59 -2.54 -35.85 -17.38
C PRO A 59 -3.68 -36.40 -16.49
N ARG A 60 -3.61 -37.70 -16.15
CA ARG A 60 -4.51 -38.35 -15.19
C ARG A 60 -3.71 -39.04 -14.08
N ALA A 61 -4.15 -38.81 -12.85
CA ALA A 61 -3.58 -39.29 -11.60
C ALA A 61 -3.76 -40.80 -11.38
N VAL A 62 -2.85 -41.41 -10.62
CA VAL A 62 -3.09 -42.63 -9.83
C VAL A 62 -2.41 -42.48 -8.46
N THR A 63 -3.15 -42.91 -7.45
CA THR A 63 -3.02 -42.76 -6.00
C THR A 63 -1.96 -43.63 -5.31
N LEU A 64 -1.59 -43.17 -4.11
CA LEU A 64 -0.70 -43.78 -3.10
C LEU A 64 -1.26 -45.08 -2.48
N GLY A 65 -0.35 -45.98 -2.11
CA GLY A 65 -0.56 -47.06 -1.17
C GLY A 65 0.79 -47.48 -0.55
N GLU A 66 0.89 -47.32 0.77
CA GLU A 66 2.05 -47.60 1.63
C GLU A 66 2.44 -49.09 1.66
N VAL A 67 3.67 -49.42 2.08
CA VAL A 67 3.97 -50.37 3.18
C VAL A 67 5.49 -50.54 3.34
N GLN A 68 5.85 -50.75 4.61
CA GLN A 68 7.13 -50.64 5.29
C GLN A 68 8.19 -51.70 4.94
N VAL A 69 9.41 -51.30 5.29
CA VAL A 69 10.66 -52.07 5.45
C VAL A 69 10.53 -53.18 6.47
N SER A 70 11.07 -54.37 6.17
CA SER A 70 11.74 -55.22 7.16
C SER A 70 12.78 -56.13 6.49
N GLU A 71 13.88 -56.30 7.22
CA GLU A 71 15.13 -56.96 6.87
C GLU A 71 14.98 -58.48 6.66
N GLN A 72 15.82 -59.06 5.80
CA GLN A 72 16.53 -60.31 6.14
C GLN A 72 17.70 -60.60 5.19
N SER A 73 18.85 -60.79 5.83
CA SER A 73 20.11 -61.38 5.34
C SER A 73 19.93 -62.80 4.82
N THR A 74 20.72 -63.22 3.83
CA THR A 74 21.78 -64.27 3.97
C THR A 74 22.34 -64.74 2.62
N ASP A 75 23.68 -64.76 2.58
CA ASP A 75 24.60 -65.76 2.03
C ASP A 75 24.56 -66.29 0.58
N MET A 76 25.73 -66.12 -0.04
CA MET A 76 26.26 -66.92 -1.14
C MET A 76 26.30 -68.41 -0.80
N LYS A 77 26.01 -69.29 -1.77
CA LYS A 77 26.82 -70.48 -2.09
C LYS A 77 26.75 -70.85 -3.57
N ASN A 78 27.93 -70.92 -4.17
CA ASN A 78 28.43 -71.66 -5.33
C ASN A 78 27.47 -72.55 -6.15
N ASN A 79 27.56 -72.45 -7.48
CA ASN A 79 28.00 -73.59 -8.28
C ASN A 79 28.58 -73.20 -9.64
N THR A 80 29.40 -74.13 -10.11
CA THR A 80 30.48 -74.09 -11.09
C THR A 80 30.08 -74.07 -12.57
N SER A 81 31.10 -73.74 -13.37
CA SER A 81 31.39 -74.13 -14.76
C SER A 81 30.58 -73.51 -15.89
N ASN A 82 31.25 -72.67 -16.68
CA ASN A 82 31.41 -72.98 -18.10
C ASN A 82 32.70 -72.38 -18.67
N PHE A 83 33.48 -73.27 -19.28
CA PHE A 83 34.60 -73.00 -20.16
C PHE A 83 34.06 -72.34 -21.43
N MET A 84 34.57 -71.17 -21.82
CA MET A 84 34.57 -70.74 -23.21
C MET A 84 35.78 -69.85 -23.49
N ASP A 85 36.45 -70.26 -24.55
CA ASP A 85 37.69 -69.80 -25.16
C ASP A 85 37.58 -68.36 -25.69
N LEU A 86 38.52 -67.46 -25.39
CA LEU A 86 38.70 -66.21 -26.15
C LEU A 86 40.09 -65.59 -25.93
N THR A 87 40.77 -65.38 -27.05
CA THR A 87 41.96 -64.57 -27.22
C THR A 87 41.81 -63.15 -26.62
N SER A 88 42.85 -62.73 -25.87
CA SER A 88 43.13 -61.34 -25.42
C SER A 88 41.99 -60.55 -24.75
N ILE A 89 41.63 -60.90 -23.52
CA ILE A 89 40.96 -59.96 -22.61
C ILE A 89 42.05 -59.31 -21.75
N VAL A 90 42.45 -58.09 -22.12
CA VAL A 90 43.21 -57.20 -21.23
C VAL A 90 42.30 -56.83 -20.07
N ASP A 91 42.79 -56.91 -18.83
CA ASP A 91 42.03 -56.53 -17.64
C ASP A 91 41.42 -55.12 -17.80
N PRO A 92 40.13 -54.91 -17.46
CA PRO A 92 39.49 -53.60 -17.57
C PRO A 92 40.25 -52.48 -16.84
N MET A 93 40.94 -52.80 -15.74
CA MET A 93 41.72 -51.87 -14.91
C MET A 93 43.20 -51.81 -15.29
N ASP A 94 43.59 -52.32 -16.46
CA ASP A 94 44.90 -52.06 -17.05
C ASP A 94 45.03 -50.55 -17.35
N ILE A 95 46.06 -49.93 -16.77
CA ILE A 95 46.33 -48.49 -16.90
C ILE A 95 46.48 -48.04 -18.38
N GLY A 96 46.89 -48.95 -19.27
CA GLY A 96 46.99 -48.71 -20.71
C GLY A 96 45.65 -48.45 -21.40
N ASN A 97 44.53 -48.90 -20.82
CA ASN A 97 43.18 -48.59 -21.35
C ASN A 97 42.81 -47.11 -21.19
N PHE A 98 43.52 -46.37 -20.35
CA PHE A 98 43.20 -44.99 -20.00
C PHE A 98 44.16 -43.96 -20.61
N ILE A 99 45.10 -44.41 -21.46
CA ILE A 99 45.98 -43.49 -22.21
C ILE A 99 45.13 -42.68 -23.19
N GLY A 100 45.16 -41.34 -23.03
CA GLY A 100 44.47 -40.42 -23.94
C GLY A 100 42.97 -40.25 -23.69
N ASN A 101 42.40 -40.95 -22.70
CA ASN A 101 40.99 -40.80 -22.35
C ASN A 101 40.75 -39.48 -21.60
N LYS A 102 39.79 -38.67 -22.07
CA LYS A 102 39.50 -37.33 -21.53
C LYS A 102 38.46 -37.33 -20.41
N ALA A 103 37.71 -38.41 -20.24
CA ALA A 103 36.64 -38.50 -19.25
C ALA A 103 36.65 -39.89 -18.58
N ILE A 104 37.21 -39.96 -17.38
CA ILE A 104 37.25 -41.17 -16.55
C ILE A 104 36.34 -40.91 -15.34
N ALA A 105 35.42 -41.83 -15.05
CA ALA A 105 34.54 -41.70 -13.88
C ALA A 105 35.33 -41.65 -12.57
N SER A 106 34.88 -40.85 -11.61
CA SER A 106 35.56 -40.60 -10.33
C SER A 106 35.85 -41.87 -9.51
N GLU A 107 35.01 -42.89 -9.62
CA GLU A 107 35.18 -44.21 -8.99
C GLU A 107 36.36 -44.98 -9.59
N ILE A 108 36.40 -45.06 -10.91
CA ILE A 108 37.47 -45.71 -11.67
C ILE A 108 38.81 -44.99 -11.44
N LEU A 109 38.80 -43.65 -11.39
CA LEU A 109 39.98 -42.84 -11.04
C LEU A 109 40.57 -43.24 -9.69
N LEU A 110 39.74 -43.40 -8.66
CA LEU A 110 40.22 -43.77 -7.33
C LEU A 110 40.81 -45.20 -7.32
N THR A 111 40.16 -46.14 -8.03
CA THR A 111 40.63 -47.52 -8.16
C THR A 111 41.97 -47.59 -8.89
N LEU A 112 42.15 -46.88 -10.01
CA LEU A 112 43.41 -46.82 -10.76
C LEU A 112 44.58 -46.23 -9.96
N LEU A 113 44.29 -45.34 -9.01
CA LEU A 113 45.30 -44.72 -8.15
C LEU A 113 45.69 -45.62 -6.97
N LYS A 114 44.74 -46.39 -6.43
CA LYS A 114 44.94 -47.29 -5.28
C LYS A 114 45.45 -48.67 -5.71
N SER A 115 44.78 -49.31 -6.66
CA SER A 115 45.00 -50.69 -7.08
C SER A 115 44.69 -50.87 -8.58
N PRO A 116 45.50 -50.30 -9.48
CA PRO A 116 45.40 -50.63 -10.91
C PRO A 116 45.74 -52.10 -11.12
N TRP A 117 45.37 -52.68 -12.27
CA TRP A 117 45.78 -54.03 -12.60
C TRP A 117 47.31 -54.15 -12.56
N THR A 118 47.79 -55.21 -11.92
CA THR A 118 49.20 -55.56 -11.86
C THR A 118 49.39 -56.98 -12.36
N PRO A 119 50.40 -57.25 -13.21
CA PRO A 119 50.68 -58.60 -13.68
C PRO A 119 50.94 -59.55 -12.49
N PRO A 120 50.47 -60.81 -12.55
CA PRO A 120 50.80 -61.79 -11.53
C PRO A 120 52.31 -62.10 -11.51
N PRO A 121 52.88 -62.62 -10.40
CA PRO A 121 54.29 -63.01 -10.34
C PRO A 121 54.72 -64.03 -11.41
N SER A 122 53.77 -64.82 -11.93
CA SER A 122 53.94 -65.79 -13.01
C SER A 122 53.93 -65.17 -14.42
N TYR A 123 53.71 -63.86 -14.56
CA TYR A 123 53.66 -63.18 -15.85
C TYR A 123 55.02 -63.16 -16.54
N ASN A 124 55.07 -63.71 -17.77
CA ASN A 124 56.31 -63.81 -18.51
C ASN A 124 56.61 -62.55 -19.33
N PHE A 125 57.30 -61.58 -18.71
CA PHE A 125 57.74 -60.35 -19.35
C PHE A 125 58.70 -60.55 -20.55
N LYS A 126 59.24 -61.76 -20.78
CA LYS A 126 60.08 -62.04 -21.96
C LYS A 126 59.28 -62.07 -23.26
N ASN A 127 57.97 -62.34 -23.19
CA ASN A 127 57.09 -62.38 -24.37
C ASN A 127 56.69 -60.97 -24.86
N ASP A 128 56.93 -59.95 -24.04
CA ASP A 128 56.63 -58.54 -24.34
C ASP A 128 57.85 -57.76 -24.88
N VAL A 129 58.97 -58.46 -25.05
CA VAL A 129 60.25 -57.91 -25.47
C VAL A 129 60.24 -57.68 -26.97
N GLY A 130 59.91 -56.44 -27.40
CA GLY A 130 60.14 -55.97 -28.77
C GLY A 130 61.61 -55.59 -29.01
N ASP A 131 61.88 -54.42 -29.60
CA ASP A 131 63.24 -53.87 -29.85
C ASP A 131 64.14 -53.70 -28.59
N SER A 132 63.58 -53.91 -27.40
CA SER A 132 64.29 -53.84 -26.12
C SER A 132 65.10 -55.12 -25.90
N LYS A 133 66.42 -55.07 -25.69
CA LYS A 133 67.21 -56.30 -25.39
C LYS A 133 67.03 -56.86 -23.96
N ARG A 134 66.16 -56.29 -23.12
CA ARG A 134 65.96 -56.67 -21.71
C ARG A 134 64.47 -56.66 -21.34
N PRO A 135 63.96 -57.64 -20.57
CA PRO A 135 62.58 -57.64 -20.08
C PRO A 135 62.37 -56.66 -18.91
N PHE A 136 61.11 -56.33 -18.64
CA PHE A 136 60.71 -55.59 -17.44
C PHE A 136 61.03 -56.41 -16.16
N THR A 137 61.42 -55.75 -15.08
CA THR A 137 61.75 -56.41 -13.80
C THR A 137 60.57 -56.31 -12.82
N TYR A 138 60.00 -57.45 -12.42
CA TYR A 138 58.84 -57.48 -11.53
C TYR A 138 59.05 -56.76 -10.20
N SER A 139 60.26 -56.85 -9.61
CA SER A 139 60.57 -56.18 -8.34
C SER A 139 60.41 -54.66 -8.36
N TRP A 140 60.41 -54.03 -9.54
CA TRP A 140 60.12 -52.60 -9.68
C TRP A 140 58.67 -52.25 -9.37
N LEU A 141 57.71 -53.14 -9.61
CA LEU A 141 56.30 -52.91 -9.22
C LEU A 141 56.16 -52.87 -7.71
N ASN A 142 56.93 -53.67 -6.97
CA ASN A 142 56.94 -53.65 -5.51
C ASN A 142 57.68 -52.41 -4.98
N THR A 143 58.84 -52.09 -5.57
CA THR A 143 59.71 -50.98 -5.10
C THR A 143 59.11 -49.60 -5.41
N TYR A 144 58.40 -49.47 -6.53
CA TYR A 144 57.89 -48.18 -7.04
C TYR A 144 56.36 -48.15 -7.18
N SER A 145 55.66 -48.96 -6.39
CA SER A 145 54.19 -49.13 -6.37
C SER A 145 53.40 -47.82 -6.18
N SER A 146 54.04 -46.79 -5.61
CA SER A 146 53.44 -45.47 -5.37
C SER A 146 53.07 -44.74 -6.66
N TRP A 147 53.76 -44.97 -7.78
CA TRP A 147 53.53 -44.26 -9.04
C TRP A 147 53.62 -45.14 -10.30
N LEU A 148 54.32 -46.28 -10.25
CA LEU A 148 54.58 -47.15 -11.39
C LEU A 148 53.46 -48.18 -11.56
N ALA A 149 52.98 -48.35 -12.79
CA ALA A 149 52.09 -49.44 -13.19
C ALA A 149 52.58 -50.05 -14.51
N TYR A 150 52.37 -51.35 -14.69
CA TYR A 150 52.67 -52.04 -15.95
C TYR A 150 51.36 -52.26 -16.72
N SER A 151 51.40 -52.04 -18.04
CA SER A 151 50.27 -52.34 -18.92
C SER A 151 50.60 -53.55 -19.79
N ALA A 152 49.76 -54.58 -19.73
CA ALA A 152 49.82 -55.73 -20.63
C ALA A 152 49.38 -55.37 -22.05
N LYS A 153 48.44 -54.44 -22.20
CA LYS A 153 48.03 -53.89 -23.50
C LYS A 153 49.16 -53.15 -24.19
N GLU A 154 49.78 -52.21 -23.47
CA GLU A 154 50.83 -51.35 -24.01
C GLU A 154 52.23 -51.95 -23.83
N LYS A 155 52.32 -53.17 -23.28
CA LYS A 155 53.55 -53.95 -23.07
C LYS A 155 54.70 -53.11 -22.50
N GLY A 156 54.40 -52.34 -21.45
CA GLY A 156 55.39 -51.41 -20.90
C GLY A 156 54.97 -50.66 -19.63
N ALA A 157 55.92 -49.90 -19.10
CA ALA A 157 55.77 -49.16 -17.85
C ALA A 157 55.12 -47.78 -18.04
N LEU A 158 54.17 -47.45 -17.17
CA LEU A 158 53.41 -46.19 -17.16
C LEU A 158 53.35 -45.60 -15.76
N CYS A 159 53.15 -44.28 -15.66
CA CYS A 159 52.91 -43.60 -14.40
C CYS A 159 51.40 -43.45 -14.17
N LYS A 160 50.86 -44.12 -13.15
CA LYS A 160 49.41 -44.07 -12.86
C LYS A 160 48.91 -42.65 -12.59
N MET A 161 49.73 -41.79 -11.99
CA MET A 161 49.37 -40.39 -11.71
C MET A 161 49.30 -39.54 -12.98
N CYS A 162 50.30 -39.67 -13.86
CA CYS A 162 50.42 -38.85 -15.06
C CYS A 162 49.50 -39.30 -16.19
N VAL A 163 49.18 -40.60 -16.27
CA VAL A 163 48.17 -41.13 -17.20
C VAL A 163 46.79 -40.63 -16.82
N VAL A 164 46.46 -40.70 -15.53
CA VAL A 164 45.15 -40.31 -14.99
C VAL A 164 44.95 -38.79 -15.00
N PHE A 165 45.93 -38.03 -14.50
CA PHE A 165 45.90 -36.57 -14.49
C PHE A 165 46.89 -36.03 -15.51
N LYS A 166 46.52 -36.11 -16.79
CA LYS A 166 47.37 -35.68 -17.89
C LYS A 166 47.81 -34.20 -17.70
N PRO A 167 49.13 -33.92 -17.68
CA PRO A 167 49.63 -32.56 -17.52
C PRO A 167 49.42 -31.74 -18.80
N THR A 168 49.15 -30.45 -18.66
CA THR A 168 48.95 -29.52 -19.78
C THR A 168 50.28 -29.16 -20.44
N VAL A 169 50.36 -29.21 -21.77
CA VAL A 169 51.61 -28.98 -22.53
C VAL A 169 51.78 -27.49 -22.80
N SER A 170 52.82 -26.86 -22.26
CA SER A 170 53.20 -25.48 -22.60
C SER A 170 54.40 -25.42 -23.56
N ARG A 171 55.42 -26.29 -23.41
CA ARG A 171 56.52 -26.55 -24.38
C ARG A 171 57.11 -27.97 -24.20
N GLY A 172 57.44 -28.67 -25.30
CA GLY A 172 58.11 -29.99 -25.34
C GLY A 172 57.21 -31.18 -25.73
N PHE A 173 57.80 -32.35 -26.04
CA PHE A 173 57.07 -33.59 -26.35
C PHE A 173 56.78 -34.41 -25.08
N GLN A 174 55.51 -34.79 -24.87
CA GLN A 174 55.11 -35.80 -23.86
C GLN A 174 55.57 -37.19 -24.36
N GLY A 175 56.64 -37.74 -23.80
CA GLY A 175 57.44 -38.73 -24.54
C GLY A 175 57.69 -40.12 -23.92
N ALA A 176 57.41 -40.36 -22.64
CA ALA A 176 57.52 -41.70 -22.03
C ALA A 176 56.82 -41.74 -20.65
N PHE A 177 56.24 -42.88 -20.28
CA PHE A 177 55.44 -43.14 -19.06
C PHE A 177 54.05 -42.49 -19.00
N ILE A 178 53.66 -41.67 -19.99
CA ILE A 178 52.40 -40.90 -19.99
C ILE A 178 51.55 -41.24 -21.22
N THR A 179 52.01 -40.85 -22.39
CA THR A 179 51.36 -41.06 -23.70
C THR A 179 51.84 -42.32 -24.38
N THR A 180 53.07 -42.75 -24.07
CA THR A 180 53.70 -43.96 -24.56
C THR A 180 54.28 -44.74 -23.37
N SER A 181 54.12 -46.06 -23.38
CA SER A 181 54.70 -46.93 -22.36
C SER A 181 56.23 -46.94 -22.48
N PHE A 182 56.93 -46.90 -21.34
CA PHE A 182 58.39 -46.96 -21.32
C PHE A 182 58.86 -48.40 -21.45
N ARG A 183 59.63 -48.70 -22.51
CA ARG A 183 60.14 -50.05 -22.82
C ARG A 183 61.68 -50.17 -22.78
N LYS A 184 62.43 -49.07 -22.59
CA LYS A 184 63.92 -49.05 -22.60
C LYS A 184 64.52 -49.33 -21.21
N TYR A 185 64.38 -50.56 -20.73
CA TYR A 185 64.69 -50.90 -19.34
C TYR A 185 66.17 -50.84 -18.92
N LYS A 186 67.12 -50.80 -19.87
CA LYS A 186 68.56 -50.61 -19.58
C LYS A 186 68.82 -49.33 -18.78
N ASN A 187 68.08 -48.25 -19.09
CA ASN A 187 68.24 -46.94 -18.46
C ASN A 187 67.02 -46.60 -17.58
N PHE A 188 66.32 -47.61 -17.05
CA PHE A 188 65.07 -47.40 -16.31
C PHE A 188 65.25 -46.47 -15.11
N ILE A 189 66.30 -46.67 -14.31
CA ILE A 189 66.56 -45.86 -13.10
C ILE A 189 66.79 -44.39 -13.46
N GLU A 190 67.55 -44.12 -14.52
CA GLU A 190 67.84 -42.76 -14.99
C GLU A 190 66.58 -42.09 -15.56
N ALA A 191 65.83 -42.80 -16.41
CA ALA A 191 64.58 -42.32 -16.99
C ALA A 191 63.51 -42.05 -15.92
N MET A 192 63.42 -42.90 -14.90
CA MET A 192 62.56 -42.72 -13.74
C MET A 192 62.91 -41.43 -12.99
N LYS A 193 64.19 -41.23 -12.63
CA LYS A 193 64.62 -40.02 -11.90
C LYS A 193 64.28 -38.75 -12.70
N LYS A 194 64.46 -38.78 -14.02
CA LYS A 194 64.10 -37.67 -14.90
C LYS A 194 62.58 -37.43 -14.95
N HIS A 195 61.77 -38.49 -14.97
CA HIS A 195 60.31 -38.39 -14.94
C HIS A 195 59.79 -37.83 -13.61
N LEU A 196 60.23 -38.38 -12.48
CA LEU A 196 59.79 -37.96 -11.14
C LEU A 196 60.17 -36.50 -10.84
N ASN A 197 61.32 -36.04 -11.33
CA ASN A 197 61.76 -34.66 -11.16
C ASN A 197 61.15 -33.68 -12.16
N SER A 198 60.39 -34.16 -13.16
CA SER A 198 59.75 -33.30 -14.15
C SER A 198 58.65 -32.42 -13.53
N SER A 199 58.47 -31.21 -14.07
CA SER A 199 57.36 -30.33 -13.69
C SER A 199 56.00 -30.99 -13.94
N TRP A 200 55.90 -31.77 -15.01
CA TRP A 200 54.70 -32.50 -15.40
C TRP A 200 54.25 -33.50 -14.33
N HIS A 201 55.17 -34.31 -13.82
CA HIS A 201 54.86 -35.28 -12.77
C HIS A 201 54.42 -34.57 -11.48
N LYS A 202 55.11 -33.48 -11.09
CA LYS A 202 54.73 -32.69 -9.91
C LYS A 202 53.33 -32.10 -10.04
N GLU A 203 52.96 -31.59 -11.22
CA GLU A 203 51.62 -31.06 -11.48
C GLU A 203 50.54 -32.15 -11.39
N SER A 204 50.76 -33.30 -12.03
CA SER A 204 49.85 -34.46 -11.95
C SER A 204 49.72 -35.00 -10.53
N LEU A 205 50.81 -34.96 -9.74
CA LEU A 205 50.82 -35.38 -8.34
C LEU A 205 49.99 -34.43 -7.46
N VAL A 206 50.12 -33.11 -7.63
CA VAL A 206 49.28 -32.12 -6.93
C VAL A 206 47.79 -32.31 -7.27
N LYS A 207 47.46 -32.51 -8.55
CA LYS A 207 46.07 -32.80 -8.97
C LYS A 207 45.54 -34.09 -8.32
N CYS A 208 46.36 -35.13 -8.26
CA CYS A 208 46.00 -36.39 -7.62
C CYS A 208 45.78 -36.25 -6.11
N GLU A 209 46.66 -35.53 -5.40
CA GLU A 209 46.51 -35.30 -3.96
C GLU A 209 45.25 -34.48 -3.64
N ASN A 210 44.96 -33.45 -4.43
CA ASN A 210 43.74 -32.66 -4.27
C ASN A 210 42.48 -33.51 -4.52
N PHE A 211 42.48 -34.33 -5.58
CA PHE A 211 41.36 -35.25 -5.86
C PHE A 211 41.14 -36.26 -4.71
N LYS A 212 42.22 -36.82 -4.16
CA LYS A 212 42.14 -37.72 -3.00
C LYS A 212 41.58 -37.01 -1.77
N LYS A 213 42.03 -35.78 -1.47
CA LYS A 213 41.54 -35.00 -0.32
C LYS A 213 40.05 -34.67 -0.43
N VAL A 214 39.56 -34.31 -1.63
CA VAL A 214 38.14 -34.03 -1.89
C VAL A 214 37.31 -35.31 -1.73
N LYS A 215 37.73 -36.43 -2.31
CA LYS A 215 36.96 -37.69 -2.28
C LYS A 215 37.00 -38.42 -0.94
N GLU A 216 38.05 -38.19 -0.13
CA GLU A 216 38.15 -38.66 1.25
C GLU A 216 37.43 -37.74 2.26
N GLY A 217 36.73 -36.69 1.79
CA GLY A 217 35.92 -35.80 2.63
C GLY A 217 36.71 -34.82 3.50
N LYS A 218 38.01 -34.63 3.24
CA LYS A 218 38.89 -33.75 4.05
C LYS A 218 38.84 -32.28 3.63
N THR A 219 38.34 -31.98 2.44
CA THR A 219 38.21 -30.61 1.90
C THR A 219 36.99 -30.51 0.98
N LEU A 220 36.19 -29.44 1.13
CA LEU A 220 35.07 -29.12 0.25
C LEU A 220 35.57 -28.72 -1.16
N GLU A 221 34.73 -28.96 -2.17
CA GLU A 221 35.03 -28.61 -3.56
C GLU A 221 35.11 -27.07 -3.74
N ILE A 222 35.98 -26.58 -4.63
CA ILE A 222 36.21 -25.12 -4.81
C ILE A 222 34.90 -24.37 -5.15
N ALA A 223 34.00 -25.01 -5.90
CA ALA A 223 32.68 -24.48 -6.20
C ALA A 223 31.85 -24.24 -4.92
N GLN A 224 31.81 -25.21 -4.01
CA GLN A 224 31.07 -25.10 -2.74
C GLN A 224 31.63 -24.00 -1.82
N LEU A 225 32.95 -23.78 -1.82
CA LEU A 225 33.60 -22.70 -1.06
C LEU A 225 33.31 -21.31 -1.64
N LEU A 226 33.20 -21.19 -2.97
CA LEU A 226 32.82 -19.95 -3.64
C LEU A 226 31.34 -19.61 -3.36
N ASP A 227 30.46 -20.62 -3.38
CA ASP A 227 29.05 -20.45 -3.07
C ASP A 227 28.82 -20.05 -1.61
N GLU A 228 29.54 -20.66 -0.67
CA GLU A 228 29.45 -20.30 0.75
C GLU A 228 29.95 -18.88 1.03
N LYS A 229 31.06 -18.44 0.39
CA LYS A 229 31.51 -17.04 0.48
C LYS A 229 30.50 -16.06 -0.11
N LYS A 230 29.93 -16.38 -1.28
CA LYS A 230 28.90 -15.56 -1.93
C LYS A 230 27.67 -15.42 -1.01
N ARG A 231 27.24 -16.52 -0.39
CA ARG A 231 26.13 -16.54 0.58
C ARG A 231 26.39 -15.66 1.80
N GLN A 232 27.58 -15.75 2.39
CA GLN A 232 27.97 -14.92 3.54
C GLN A 232 28.02 -13.42 3.18
N GLU A 233 28.45 -13.08 1.96
CA GLU A 233 28.47 -11.71 1.48
C GLU A 233 27.05 -11.16 1.25
N ILE A 234 26.16 -11.96 0.66
CA ILE A 234 24.74 -11.62 0.50
C ILE A 234 24.09 -11.36 1.86
N GLU A 235 24.26 -12.26 2.82
CA GLU A 235 23.66 -12.13 4.15
C GLU A 235 24.12 -10.84 4.86
N LYS A 236 25.42 -10.55 4.77
CA LYS A 236 25.99 -9.29 5.30
C LYS A 236 25.39 -8.07 4.62
N ASN A 237 25.27 -8.08 3.30
CA ASN A 237 24.72 -6.98 2.51
C ASN A 237 23.24 -6.74 2.82
N ARG A 238 22.44 -7.80 2.96
CA ARG A 238 21.03 -7.74 3.35
C ARG A 238 20.87 -7.17 4.76
N LYS A 239 21.73 -7.55 5.72
CA LYS A 239 21.71 -7.00 7.08
C LYS A 239 21.95 -5.48 7.09
N ILE A 240 22.92 -5.00 6.32
CA ILE A 240 23.21 -3.56 6.19
C ILE A 240 22.00 -2.83 5.57
N LEU A 241 21.45 -3.36 4.48
CA LEU A 241 20.32 -2.75 3.80
C LEU A 241 19.06 -2.74 4.68
N SER A 242 18.83 -3.80 5.47
CA SER A 242 17.74 -3.86 6.45
C SER A 242 17.79 -2.70 7.44
N SER A 243 18.97 -2.35 7.95
CA SER A 243 19.11 -1.18 8.82
C SER A 243 18.80 0.14 8.14
N ILE A 244 19.16 0.28 6.86
CA ILE A 244 18.83 1.46 6.05
C ILE A 244 17.32 1.55 5.80
N VAL A 245 16.70 0.45 5.34
CA VAL A 245 15.27 0.37 5.04
C VAL A 245 14.45 0.63 6.30
N LYS A 246 14.78 -0.01 7.44
CA LYS A 246 14.12 0.24 8.73
C LYS A 246 14.16 1.72 9.11
N SER A 247 15.27 2.41 8.86
CA SER A 247 15.41 3.84 9.15
C SER A 247 14.53 4.71 8.22
N ILE A 248 14.40 4.34 6.95
CA ILE A 248 13.52 5.01 5.97
C ILE A 248 12.05 4.80 6.31
N VAL A 249 11.66 3.54 6.57
CA VAL A 249 10.29 3.17 6.97
C VAL A 249 9.91 3.92 8.23
N PHE A 250 10.79 3.94 9.25
CA PHE A 250 10.57 4.72 10.47
C PHE A 250 10.30 6.20 10.19
N CYS A 251 11.11 6.83 9.32
CA CYS A 251 10.87 8.22 8.94
C CYS A 251 9.51 8.40 8.25
N GLY A 252 9.15 7.50 7.32
CA GLY A 252 7.89 7.54 6.59
C GLY A 252 6.68 7.39 7.51
N THR A 253 6.68 6.36 8.36
CA THR A 253 5.59 6.09 9.31
C THR A 253 5.42 7.22 10.34
N HIS A 254 6.50 7.93 10.69
CA HIS A 254 6.45 9.04 11.65
C HIS A 254 6.34 10.42 11.00
N ASN A 255 6.18 10.51 9.67
CA ASN A 255 6.14 11.76 8.90
C ASN A 255 7.41 12.63 9.03
N LEU A 256 8.54 12.03 9.41
CA LEU A 256 9.80 12.73 9.65
C LEU A 256 10.51 13.09 8.32
N PRO A 257 11.11 14.28 8.23
CA PRO A 257 11.88 14.66 7.05
C PRO A 257 13.21 13.89 7.02
N LEU A 258 13.39 13.02 6.02
CA LEU A 258 14.65 12.26 5.85
C LEU A 258 15.85 13.19 5.61
N ARG A 259 15.64 14.34 4.95
CA ARG A 259 16.69 15.28 4.55
C ARG A 259 16.58 16.59 5.33
N GLY A 260 17.71 17.14 5.73
CA GLY A 260 17.81 18.49 6.30
C GLY A 260 18.37 19.50 5.29
N LYS A 261 18.95 20.60 5.79
CA LYS A 261 19.51 21.67 4.94
C LYS A 261 20.66 21.21 4.06
N THR A 262 21.48 20.29 4.55
CA THR A 262 22.56 19.66 3.78
C THR A 262 22.25 18.17 3.56
N LEU A 263 22.90 17.56 2.57
CA LEU A 263 22.74 16.14 2.27
C LEU A 263 23.01 15.22 3.48
N LYS A 264 23.83 15.65 4.45
CA LYS A 264 24.24 14.85 5.62
C LYS A 264 23.59 15.29 6.95
N SER A 265 22.84 16.39 6.97
CA SER A 265 22.30 16.97 8.21
C SER A 265 20.79 16.69 8.37
N GLY A 266 20.35 15.48 8.03
CA GLY A 266 18.94 15.09 8.04
C GLY A 266 18.69 13.92 8.99
N VAL A 267 17.44 13.79 9.45
CA VAL A 267 17.00 12.78 10.43
C VAL A 267 17.42 11.35 10.03
N PHE A 268 17.43 11.06 8.73
CA PHE A 268 17.87 9.76 8.24
C PHE A 268 19.34 9.45 8.61
N PHE A 269 20.24 10.42 8.47
CA PHE A 269 21.65 10.23 8.83
C PHE A 269 21.86 10.13 10.34
N ASP A 270 21.14 10.96 11.10
CA ASP A 270 21.19 10.92 12.57
C ASP A 270 20.68 9.58 13.10
N LEU A 271 19.64 9.01 12.49
CA LEU A 271 19.14 7.67 12.81
C LEU A 271 20.16 6.57 12.48
N LEU A 272 20.86 6.66 11.34
CA LEU A 272 21.92 5.70 11.03
C LEU A 272 23.07 5.78 12.03
N ALA A 273 23.48 7.00 12.43
CA ALA A 273 24.49 7.19 13.47
C ALA A 273 24.03 6.59 14.81
N PHE A 274 22.80 6.88 15.23
CA PHE A 274 22.20 6.32 16.44
C PHE A 274 22.16 4.78 16.43
N ARG A 275 21.86 4.15 15.29
CA ARG A 275 21.91 2.68 15.16
C ARG A 275 23.33 2.12 15.33
N VAL A 276 24.32 2.81 14.78
CA VAL A 276 25.73 2.41 14.94
C VAL A 276 26.15 2.51 16.41
N ASP A 277 25.78 3.60 17.07
CA ASP A 277 26.08 3.81 18.50
C ASP A 277 25.33 2.80 19.39
N SER A 278 24.14 2.37 18.96
CA SER A 278 23.34 1.32 19.61
C SER A 278 23.84 -0.10 19.34
N GLY A 279 24.95 -0.29 18.62
CA GLY A 279 25.61 -1.59 18.43
C GLY A 279 25.50 -2.21 17.04
N ASP A 280 25.01 -1.50 16.01
CA ASP A 280 25.03 -2.00 14.62
C ASP A 280 26.44 -1.91 13.99
N VAL A 281 27.30 -2.85 14.38
CA VAL A 281 28.70 -2.93 13.95
C VAL A 281 28.83 -3.13 12.43
N ALA A 282 27.89 -3.85 11.81
CA ALA A 282 27.91 -4.12 10.37
C ALA A 282 27.66 -2.85 9.57
N LEU A 283 26.64 -2.07 9.95
CA LEU A 283 26.36 -0.76 9.36
C LEU A 283 27.53 0.20 9.61
N GLY A 284 28.08 0.25 10.83
CA GLY A 284 29.19 1.14 11.17
C GLY A 284 30.45 0.88 10.33
N LYS A 285 30.82 -0.39 10.12
CA LYS A 285 31.92 -0.78 9.24
C LYS A 285 31.65 -0.39 7.79
N HIS A 286 30.41 -0.56 7.31
CA HIS A 286 30.02 -0.19 5.94
C HIS A 286 30.11 1.32 5.69
N LEU A 287 29.61 2.13 6.62
CA LEU A 287 29.62 3.60 6.51
C LEU A 287 31.03 4.19 6.54
N LYS A 288 31.97 3.56 7.27
CA LYS A 288 33.38 3.99 7.37
C LYS A 288 34.25 3.50 6.20
N ASN A 289 33.76 2.59 5.36
CA ASN A 289 34.58 1.98 4.31
C ASN A 289 34.83 2.97 3.14
N PRO A 290 36.08 3.39 2.89
CA PRO A 290 36.41 4.37 1.85
C PRO A 290 36.24 3.84 0.42
N ASN A 291 36.26 2.52 0.22
CA ASN A 291 36.06 1.87 -1.08
C ASN A 291 34.58 1.78 -1.49
N SER A 292 33.65 2.07 -0.56
CA SER A 292 32.21 1.93 -0.78
C SER A 292 31.54 3.15 -1.43
N ARG A 293 32.28 4.15 -1.94
CA ARG A 293 31.70 5.44 -2.44
C ARG A 293 30.57 5.28 -3.48
N LYS A 294 30.50 4.16 -4.22
CA LYS A 294 29.43 3.84 -5.17
C LYS A 294 28.31 2.92 -4.62
N GLY A 295 28.43 2.39 -3.39
CA GLY A 295 27.57 1.33 -2.83
C GLY A 295 27.17 1.51 -1.37
N ILE A 296 27.08 2.74 -0.84
CA ILE A 296 26.67 2.98 0.56
C ILE A 296 25.14 2.87 0.74
N TYR A 297 24.35 2.91 -0.35
CA TYR A 297 22.86 2.82 -0.34
C TYR A 297 22.13 3.90 0.46
N ILE A 298 22.82 4.98 0.82
CA ILE A 298 22.28 6.12 1.58
C ILE A 298 21.93 7.33 0.69
N SER A 299 22.15 7.23 -0.63
CA SER A 299 21.99 8.37 -1.53
C SER A 299 20.52 8.80 -1.67
N PRO A 300 20.26 10.08 -1.97
CA PRO A 300 18.92 10.59 -2.28
C PRO A 300 18.12 9.74 -3.27
N ILE A 301 18.80 9.21 -4.30
CA ILE A 301 18.19 8.40 -5.36
C ILE A 301 17.75 7.05 -4.80
N ILE A 302 18.62 6.36 -4.04
CA ILE A 302 18.28 5.09 -3.42
C ILE A 302 17.18 5.26 -2.37
N GLN A 303 17.21 6.35 -1.59
CA GLN A 303 16.11 6.66 -0.67
C GLN A 303 14.76 6.77 -1.40
N ASN A 304 14.72 7.48 -2.54
CA ASN A 304 13.49 7.62 -3.33
C ASN A 304 13.02 6.26 -3.84
N GLU A 305 13.94 5.45 -4.37
CA GLU A 305 13.63 4.13 -4.89
C GLU A 305 13.09 3.19 -3.81
N LEU A 306 13.70 3.17 -2.62
CA LEU A 306 13.22 2.36 -1.49
C LEU A 306 11.85 2.83 -0.99
N ILE A 307 11.59 4.13 -0.97
CA ILE A 307 10.29 4.71 -0.61
C ILE A 307 9.22 4.32 -1.63
N ASP A 308 9.53 4.42 -2.92
CA ASP A 308 8.63 4.04 -4.01
C ASP A 308 8.29 2.55 -3.97
N ILE A 309 9.31 1.68 -3.80
CA ILE A 309 9.11 0.23 -3.61
C ILE A 309 8.21 -0.04 -2.40
N ALA A 310 8.49 0.61 -1.26
CA ALA A 310 7.68 0.43 -0.05
C ALA A 310 6.22 0.84 -0.28
N GLY A 311 6.00 1.99 -0.93
CA GLY A 311 4.66 2.47 -1.30
C GLY A 311 3.92 1.50 -2.22
N LYS A 312 4.59 1.03 -3.28
CA LYS A 312 4.04 0.05 -4.24
C LYS A 312 3.71 -1.27 -3.57
N LEU A 313 4.58 -1.80 -2.71
CA LEU A 313 4.31 -3.04 -1.96
C LEU A 313 3.07 -2.90 -1.06
N LEU A 314 2.94 -1.78 -0.35
CA LEU A 314 1.75 -1.51 0.46
C LEU A 314 0.49 -1.41 -0.40
N LYS A 315 0.56 -0.69 -1.53
CA LYS A 315 -0.55 -0.60 -2.49
C LYS A 315 -0.94 -1.99 -2.99
N THR A 316 0.03 -2.81 -3.40
CA THR A 316 -0.21 -4.19 -3.85
C THR A 316 -0.87 -5.03 -2.75
N LYS A 317 -0.42 -4.96 -1.50
CA LYS A 317 -1.05 -5.70 -0.38
C LYS A 317 -2.52 -5.32 -0.20
N VAL A 318 -2.82 -4.02 -0.21
CA VAL A 318 -4.22 -3.53 -0.12
C VAL A 318 -5.04 -4.05 -1.30
N ILE A 319 -4.52 -3.91 -2.51
CA ILE A 319 -5.21 -4.35 -3.74
C ILE A 319 -5.43 -5.87 -3.74
N SER A 320 -4.44 -6.68 -3.34
CA SER A 320 -4.58 -8.13 -3.22
C SER A 320 -5.68 -8.52 -2.23
N ASN A 321 -5.81 -7.79 -1.12
CA ASN A 321 -6.90 -8.00 -0.17
C ASN A 321 -8.27 -7.68 -0.79
N VAL A 322 -8.37 -6.63 -1.59
CA VAL A 322 -9.60 -6.28 -2.31
C VAL A 322 -9.97 -7.36 -3.32
N ILE A 323 -9.01 -7.78 -4.17
CA ILE A 323 -9.21 -8.82 -5.18
C ILE A 323 -9.69 -10.12 -4.53
N ARG A 324 -9.10 -10.52 -3.41
CA ARG A 324 -9.48 -11.73 -2.65
C ARG A 324 -10.92 -11.67 -2.13
N ASN A 325 -11.41 -10.48 -1.76
CA ASN A 325 -12.75 -10.29 -1.20
C ASN A 325 -13.82 -10.06 -2.28
N GLY A 326 -13.43 -9.79 -3.52
CA GLY A 326 -14.30 -9.71 -4.69
C GLY A 326 -14.87 -8.31 -4.90
N TYR A 327 -15.99 -8.01 -4.25
CA TYR A 327 -16.71 -6.75 -4.42
C TYR A 327 -16.03 -5.58 -3.70
N PHE A 328 -16.05 -4.41 -4.33
CA PHE A 328 -15.51 -3.19 -3.75
C PHE A 328 -16.25 -1.94 -4.22
N SER A 329 -16.08 -0.86 -3.47
CA SER A 329 -16.52 0.48 -3.84
C SER A 329 -15.35 1.44 -3.85
N VAL A 330 -15.39 2.42 -4.75
CA VAL A 330 -14.38 3.48 -4.80
C VAL A 330 -14.83 4.67 -3.96
N LEU A 331 -13.90 5.25 -3.19
CA LEU A 331 -14.07 6.50 -2.49
C LEU A 331 -13.09 7.50 -3.09
N ALA A 332 -13.53 8.70 -3.44
CA ALA A 332 -12.62 9.75 -3.88
C ALA A 332 -13.00 11.12 -3.34
N ASP A 333 -11.98 11.96 -3.16
CA ASP A 333 -12.16 13.34 -2.74
C ASP A 333 -10.97 14.19 -3.20
N GLU A 334 -11.24 15.45 -3.50
CA GLU A 334 -10.29 16.39 -4.10
C GLU A 334 -9.63 17.26 -3.03
N THR A 335 -8.33 17.54 -3.19
CA THR A 335 -7.62 18.47 -2.33
C THR A 335 -6.47 19.15 -3.06
N SER A 336 -6.23 20.42 -2.75
CA SER A 336 -5.06 21.13 -3.26
C SER A 336 -3.88 20.96 -2.30
N ASP A 337 -2.72 20.59 -2.83
CA ASP A 337 -1.50 20.56 -2.03
C ASP A 337 -0.87 21.96 -1.82
N ILE A 338 0.18 22.04 -0.99
CA ILE A 338 0.83 23.34 -0.70
C ILE A 338 1.54 23.97 -1.90
N SER A 339 1.75 23.21 -2.97
CA SER A 339 2.33 23.67 -4.23
C SER A 339 1.26 24.14 -5.22
N GLY A 340 -0.03 24.05 -4.87
CA GLY A 340 -1.15 24.43 -5.71
C GLY A 340 -1.52 23.39 -6.77
N ILE A 341 -1.04 22.15 -6.62
CA ILE A 341 -1.43 21.03 -7.49
C ILE A 341 -2.69 20.41 -6.90
N GLU A 342 -3.72 20.25 -7.73
CA GLU A 342 -4.93 19.52 -7.35
C GLU A 342 -4.66 18.01 -7.35
N GLN A 343 -5.00 17.37 -6.24
CA GLN A 343 -4.75 15.97 -5.96
C GLN A 343 -6.09 15.26 -5.71
N LEU A 344 -6.32 14.15 -6.39
CA LEU A 344 -7.43 13.27 -6.14
C LEU A 344 -6.96 12.16 -5.19
N SER A 345 -7.49 12.15 -3.97
CA SER A 345 -7.26 11.04 -3.05
C SER A 345 -8.20 9.90 -3.40
N ILE A 346 -7.67 8.69 -3.56
CA ILE A 346 -8.46 7.50 -3.88
C ILE A 346 -8.35 6.48 -2.75
N GLY A 347 -9.48 5.93 -2.33
CA GLY A 347 -9.60 4.82 -1.40
C GLY A 347 -10.58 3.77 -1.88
N LEU A 348 -10.51 2.59 -1.29
CA LEU A 348 -11.37 1.45 -1.60
C LEU A 348 -12.08 0.99 -0.34
N ARG A 349 -13.38 0.75 -0.45
CA ARG A 349 -14.20 0.14 0.60
C ARG A 349 -14.55 -1.29 0.21
N TYR A 350 -14.37 -2.24 1.11
CA TYR A 350 -14.68 -3.66 0.90
C TYR A 350 -14.89 -4.35 2.24
N PHE A 351 -15.63 -5.47 2.24
CA PHE A 351 -15.74 -6.34 3.40
C PHE A 351 -14.58 -7.34 3.39
N ASP A 352 -13.78 -7.35 4.46
CA ASP A 352 -12.66 -8.29 4.60
C ASP A 352 -13.10 -9.53 5.37
N LYS A 353 -13.22 -10.65 4.65
CA LYS A 353 -13.69 -11.93 5.20
C LYS A 353 -12.76 -12.48 6.28
N GLU A 354 -11.47 -12.17 6.22
CA GLU A 354 -10.48 -12.65 7.18
C GLU A 354 -10.59 -11.90 8.53
N SER A 355 -10.62 -10.57 8.48
CA SER A 355 -10.80 -9.74 9.68
C SER A 355 -12.26 -9.59 10.12
N GLN A 356 -13.20 -10.10 9.33
CA GLN A 356 -14.66 -10.04 9.54
C GLN A 356 -15.18 -8.61 9.76
N LYS A 357 -14.60 -7.64 9.04
CA LYS A 357 -14.88 -6.21 9.19
C LYS A 357 -14.95 -5.49 7.86
N VAL A 358 -15.72 -4.40 7.82
CA VAL A 358 -15.67 -3.48 6.69
C VAL A 358 -14.40 -2.65 6.79
N ARG A 359 -13.67 -2.56 5.68
CA ARG A 359 -12.43 -1.80 5.58
C ARG A 359 -12.56 -0.68 4.57
N GLU A 360 -11.89 0.41 4.85
CA GLU A 360 -11.64 1.51 3.92
C GLU A 360 -10.14 1.77 3.88
N ASP A 361 -9.51 1.48 2.74
CA ASP A 361 -8.07 1.58 2.60
C ASP A 361 -7.70 2.57 1.49
N PHE A 362 -6.82 3.51 1.84
CA PHE A 362 -6.25 4.48 0.90
C PHE A 362 -5.26 3.80 -0.05
N ILE A 363 -5.31 4.12 -1.34
CA ILE A 363 -4.43 3.51 -2.36
C ILE A 363 -3.48 4.49 -3.05
N GLY A 364 -3.70 5.80 -2.91
CA GLY A 364 -2.83 6.81 -3.51
C GLY A 364 -3.52 8.16 -3.76
N PHE A 365 -2.68 9.16 -4.00
CA PHE A 365 -3.04 10.44 -4.60
C PHE A 365 -2.71 10.42 -6.08
N GLU A 366 -3.62 10.93 -6.89
CA GLU A 366 -3.42 11.09 -8.32
C GLU A 366 -3.55 12.58 -8.69
N PRO A 367 -2.54 13.19 -9.31
CA PRO A 367 -2.61 14.60 -9.70
C PRO A 367 -3.64 14.80 -10.81
N LEU A 368 -4.47 15.84 -10.68
CA LEU A 368 -5.46 16.20 -11.68
C LEU A 368 -4.92 17.28 -12.62
N SER A 369 -4.97 17.00 -13.93
CA SER A 369 -4.63 18.00 -14.96
C SER A 369 -5.79 18.96 -15.25
N ALA A 370 -7.03 18.51 -15.00
CA ALA A 370 -8.25 19.29 -15.13
C ALA A 370 -9.31 18.81 -14.13
N MET A 371 -10.13 19.74 -13.64
CA MET A 371 -11.22 19.50 -12.66
C MET A 371 -12.58 19.28 -13.33
N ASP A 372 -12.60 18.78 -14.56
CA ASP A 372 -13.83 18.41 -15.24
C ASP A 372 -14.17 16.94 -14.98
N ALA A 373 -15.46 16.62 -15.03
CA ALA A 373 -15.97 15.31 -14.68
C ALA A 373 -15.41 14.18 -15.56
N ASN A 374 -15.05 14.46 -16.82
CA ASN A 374 -14.48 13.46 -17.71
C ASN A 374 -13.04 13.12 -17.32
N SER A 375 -12.23 14.14 -17.04
CA SER A 375 -10.84 13.96 -16.59
C SER A 375 -10.79 13.19 -15.26
N ILE A 376 -11.62 13.56 -14.28
CA ILE A 376 -11.66 12.89 -12.97
C ILE A 376 -12.12 11.43 -13.10
N ALA A 377 -13.23 11.18 -13.82
CA ALA A 377 -13.72 9.81 -14.03
C ALA A 377 -12.67 8.93 -14.71
N LYS A 378 -11.97 9.47 -15.71
CA LYS A 378 -10.88 8.76 -16.39
C LYS A 378 -9.74 8.42 -15.44
N VAL A 379 -9.27 9.37 -14.63
CA VAL A 379 -8.21 9.14 -13.64
C VAL A 379 -8.60 8.04 -12.66
N ILE A 380 -9.85 8.05 -12.15
CA ILE A 380 -10.35 7.00 -11.26
C ILE A 380 -10.30 5.63 -11.96
N LEU A 381 -10.91 5.51 -13.14
CA LEU A 381 -11.00 4.24 -13.86
C LEU A 381 -9.62 3.71 -14.28
N ASP A 382 -8.73 4.58 -14.77
CA ASP A 382 -7.37 4.22 -15.17
C ASP A 382 -6.54 3.76 -13.95
N THR A 383 -6.72 4.40 -12.79
CA THR A 383 -6.05 3.99 -11.54
C THR A 383 -6.52 2.62 -11.06
N LEU A 384 -7.82 2.36 -11.11
CA LEU A 384 -8.38 1.05 -10.72
C LEU A 384 -7.92 -0.06 -11.68
N LYS A 385 -7.98 0.17 -12.99
CA LYS A 385 -7.52 -0.79 -14.01
C LYS A 385 -6.02 -1.07 -13.93
N SER A 386 -5.19 -0.03 -13.83
CA SER A 386 -3.73 -0.17 -13.71
C SER A 386 -3.30 -0.86 -12.41
N SER A 387 -4.14 -0.81 -11.38
CA SER A 387 -3.94 -1.58 -10.14
C SER A 387 -4.32 -3.07 -10.29
N GLY A 388 -4.95 -3.48 -11.40
CA GLY A 388 -5.36 -4.88 -11.64
C GLY A 388 -6.72 -5.25 -11.05
N LEU A 389 -7.56 -4.27 -10.72
CA LEU A 389 -8.92 -4.53 -10.22
C LEU A 389 -9.89 -4.80 -11.37
N ASP A 390 -10.76 -5.80 -11.19
CA ASP A 390 -11.88 -6.05 -12.09
C ASP A 390 -13.04 -5.09 -11.78
N LEU A 391 -13.33 -4.19 -12.73
CA LEU A 391 -14.40 -3.21 -12.59
C LEU A 391 -15.80 -3.80 -12.66
N ASN A 392 -15.97 -5.07 -13.07
CA ASN A 392 -17.25 -5.76 -12.93
C ASN A 392 -17.67 -5.98 -11.47
N ASN A 393 -16.69 -5.99 -10.55
CA ASN A 393 -16.89 -6.10 -9.11
C ASN A 393 -17.07 -4.73 -8.42
N LEU A 394 -17.03 -3.63 -9.18
CA LEU A 394 -17.29 -2.29 -8.66
C LEU A 394 -18.80 -2.10 -8.42
N VAL A 395 -19.20 -2.08 -7.15
CA VAL A 395 -20.63 -1.99 -6.74
C VAL A 395 -21.02 -0.63 -6.16
N GLY A 396 -20.06 0.25 -5.94
CA GLY A 396 -20.35 1.56 -5.37
C GLY A 396 -19.26 2.59 -5.65
N GLN A 397 -19.66 3.86 -5.60
CA GLN A 397 -18.79 5.01 -5.69
C GLN A 397 -19.25 6.09 -4.71
N GLY A 398 -18.34 6.60 -3.89
CA GLY A 398 -18.61 7.59 -2.85
C GLY A 398 -17.81 8.86 -3.05
N TYR A 399 -18.50 10.00 -3.21
CA TYR A 399 -17.89 11.33 -3.38
C TYR A 399 -18.63 12.42 -2.60
N ASP A 400 -18.11 13.64 -2.69
CA ASP A 400 -18.86 14.84 -2.29
C ASP A 400 -20.05 15.12 -3.22
N GLY A 401 -20.87 16.10 -2.83
CA GLY A 401 -22.06 16.49 -3.58
C GLY A 401 -21.82 17.54 -4.65
N CYS A 402 -20.56 17.84 -5.01
CA CYS A 402 -20.24 18.88 -5.99
C CYS A 402 -20.84 18.51 -7.35
N SER A 403 -21.27 19.51 -8.13
CA SER A 403 -21.92 19.26 -9.43
C SER A 403 -21.04 18.49 -10.42
N VAL A 404 -19.71 18.65 -10.31
CA VAL A 404 -18.74 17.90 -11.12
C VAL A 404 -18.75 16.42 -10.74
N MET A 405 -18.81 16.09 -9.45
CA MET A 405 -18.79 14.71 -8.96
C MET A 405 -20.17 14.05 -9.08
N ALA A 406 -21.21 14.71 -8.57
CA ALA A 406 -22.56 14.19 -8.37
C ALA A 406 -23.58 14.60 -9.45
N GLY A 407 -23.14 15.30 -10.50
CA GLY A 407 -24.02 15.75 -11.59
C GLY A 407 -24.78 14.59 -12.24
N LYS A 408 -26.10 14.74 -12.40
CA LYS A 408 -27.02 13.67 -12.84
C LYS A 408 -26.73 13.11 -14.24
N GLU A 409 -26.27 13.96 -15.15
CA GLU A 409 -26.07 13.58 -16.56
C GLU A 409 -24.59 13.57 -16.95
N ASN A 410 -23.83 14.56 -16.49
CA ASN A 410 -22.45 14.79 -16.93
C ASN A 410 -21.42 14.69 -15.80
N GLY A 411 -21.84 14.40 -14.57
CA GLY A 411 -20.94 14.26 -13.44
C GLY A 411 -20.13 12.95 -13.47
N VAL A 412 -19.09 12.88 -12.65
CA VAL A 412 -18.24 11.68 -12.50
C VAL A 412 -19.08 10.45 -12.20
N ALA A 413 -20.01 10.59 -11.25
CA ALA A 413 -20.95 9.55 -10.84
C ALA A 413 -21.75 8.99 -12.03
N ALA A 414 -22.39 9.87 -12.80
CA ALA A 414 -23.20 9.49 -13.94
C ALA A 414 -22.37 8.78 -15.03
N ARG A 415 -21.17 9.28 -15.31
CA ARG A 415 -20.25 8.69 -16.30
C ARG A 415 -19.79 7.29 -15.91
N ILE A 416 -19.41 7.09 -14.64
CA ILE A 416 -19.00 5.77 -14.15
C ILE A 416 -20.20 4.82 -14.14
N CYS A 417 -21.39 5.26 -13.71
CA CYS A 417 -22.61 4.44 -13.75
C CYS A 417 -23.01 4.03 -15.17
N GLN A 418 -22.82 4.89 -16.17
CA GLN A 418 -23.12 4.56 -17.57
C GLN A 418 -22.25 3.39 -18.09
N MET A 419 -20.99 3.31 -17.64
CA MET A 419 -20.08 2.23 -18.03
C MET A 419 -20.21 1.00 -17.13
N TYR A 420 -20.45 1.21 -15.84
CA TYR A 420 -20.56 0.18 -14.82
C TYR A 420 -21.84 0.42 -14.02
N PRO A 421 -23.00 -0.09 -14.49
CA PRO A 421 -24.31 0.17 -13.88
C PRO A 421 -24.39 -0.20 -12.39
N LYS A 422 -23.67 -1.26 -11.99
CA LYS A 422 -23.58 -1.71 -10.59
C LYS A 422 -22.93 -0.69 -9.66
N ALA A 423 -22.07 0.20 -10.17
CA ALA A 423 -21.29 1.16 -9.40
C ALA A 423 -22.14 2.34 -8.93
N GLN A 424 -22.99 2.14 -7.93
CA GLN A 424 -23.97 3.14 -7.51
C GLN A 424 -23.33 4.34 -6.82
N PHE A 425 -23.84 5.54 -7.09
CA PHE A 425 -23.34 6.74 -6.46
C PHE A 425 -23.94 7.02 -5.09
N PHE A 426 -23.07 7.28 -4.12
CA PHE A 426 -23.42 7.68 -2.77
C PHE A 426 -22.76 9.01 -2.42
N HIS A 427 -23.61 10.01 -2.17
CA HIS A 427 -23.16 11.28 -1.65
C HIS A 427 -22.85 11.15 -0.15
N CYS A 428 -21.60 11.43 0.23
CA CYS A 428 -21.09 11.37 1.60
C CYS A 428 -22.06 11.94 2.65
N ALA A 429 -22.50 11.12 3.60
CA ALA A 429 -23.43 11.53 4.65
C ALA A 429 -22.86 12.64 5.56
N SER A 430 -21.57 12.61 5.85
CA SER A 430 -20.89 13.68 6.62
C SER A 430 -20.92 15.01 5.88
N HIS A 431 -20.69 15.00 4.57
CA HIS A 431 -20.79 16.20 3.74
C HIS A 431 -22.24 16.70 3.65
N LYS A 432 -23.21 15.80 3.42
CA LYS A 432 -24.64 16.14 3.44
C LYS A 432 -25.04 16.82 4.74
N LEU A 433 -24.60 16.27 5.88
CA LEU A 433 -24.86 16.88 7.18
C LEU A 433 -24.22 18.27 7.25
N ASN A 434 -22.97 18.44 6.79
CA ASN A 434 -22.35 19.76 6.73
C ASN A 434 -23.14 20.76 5.88
N LEU A 435 -23.78 20.32 4.79
CA LEU A 435 -24.63 21.16 3.95
C LEU A 435 -25.95 21.56 4.64
N VAL A 436 -26.60 20.66 5.38
CA VAL A 436 -27.77 20.99 6.24
C VAL A 436 -27.46 22.22 7.10
N LEU A 437 -26.23 22.30 7.58
CA LEU A 437 -25.78 23.32 8.50
C LEU A 437 -25.35 24.62 7.80
N HIS A 438 -24.96 24.52 6.54
CA HIS A 438 -24.79 25.70 5.69
C HIS A 438 -26.14 26.35 5.39
N ASP A 439 -27.20 25.55 5.19
CA ASP A 439 -28.54 26.05 4.92
C ASP A 439 -29.12 26.86 6.10
N LEU A 440 -28.63 26.64 7.33
CA LEU A 440 -28.99 27.45 8.50
C LEU A 440 -28.60 28.92 8.37
N ASN A 441 -27.74 29.27 7.40
CA ASN A 441 -27.47 30.65 7.04
C ASN A 441 -28.71 31.38 6.47
N ALA A 442 -29.81 30.67 6.20
CA ALA A 442 -31.10 31.27 5.82
C ALA A 442 -31.67 32.15 6.96
N VAL A 443 -31.49 31.77 8.22
CA VAL A 443 -31.88 32.60 9.37
C VAL A 443 -30.83 33.66 9.59
N ALA A 444 -31.17 34.92 9.27
CA ALA A 444 -30.20 36.02 9.24
C ALA A 444 -29.48 36.24 10.58
N ASP A 445 -30.20 36.18 11.70
CA ASP A 445 -29.61 36.35 13.04
C ASP A 445 -28.61 35.24 13.38
N VAL A 446 -28.91 33.99 13.01
CA VAL A 446 -28.03 32.83 13.18
C VAL A 446 -26.79 32.93 12.29
N ARG A 447 -26.97 33.28 11.01
CA ARG A 447 -25.87 33.53 10.07
C ARG A 447 -24.91 34.60 10.62
N ASN A 448 -25.48 35.71 11.08
CA ASN A 448 -24.72 36.82 11.63
C ASN A 448 -23.98 36.40 12.90
N ALA A 449 -24.62 35.63 13.79
CA ALA A 449 -23.99 35.10 15.00
C ALA A 449 -22.79 34.19 14.67
N ILE A 450 -22.92 33.28 13.71
CA ILE A 450 -21.80 32.43 13.25
C ILE A 450 -20.66 33.29 12.68
N GLY A 451 -20.98 34.32 11.89
CA GLY A 451 -20.00 35.27 11.36
C GLY A 451 -19.26 36.03 12.45
N ILE A 452 -19.97 36.49 13.49
CA ILE A 452 -19.39 37.16 14.66
C ILE A 452 -18.47 36.19 15.42
N ILE A 453 -18.92 34.96 15.69
CA ILE A 453 -18.09 33.92 16.35
C ILE A 453 -16.79 33.71 15.57
N LYS A 454 -16.88 33.56 14.24
CA LYS A 454 -15.70 33.39 13.37
C LYS A 454 -14.74 34.58 13.48
N ASN A 455 -15.26 35.81 13.46
CA ASN A 455 -14.45 37.02 13.56
C ASN A 455 -13.77 37.15 14.92
N VAL A 456 -14.46 36.82 16.02
CA VAL A 456 -13.87 36.83 17.36
C VAL A 456 -12.77 35.77 17.49
N ILE A 457 -13.02 34.55 17.03
CA ILE A 457 -12.02 33.47 17.02
C ILE A 457 -10.78 33.91 16.24
N LYS A 458 -10.97 34.44 15.03
CA LYS A 458 -9.87 34.94 14.18
C LYS A 458 -9.12 36.08 14.88
N PHE A 459 -9.84 37.03 15.47
CA PHE A 459 -9.25 38.16 16.19
C PHE A 459 -8.31 37.67 17.31
N PHE A 460 -8.76 36.76 18.17
CA PHE A 460 -7.87 36.22 19.20
C PHE A 460 -6.70 35.42 18.61
N ARG A 461 -6.95 34.61 17.57
CA ARG A 461 -5.92 33.76 16.94
C ARG A 461 -4.86 34.53 16.17
N ASP A 462 -5.16 35.70 15.62
CA ASP A 462 -4.23 36.46 14.78
C ASP A 462 -3.06 37.08 15.58
N SER A 463 -3.13 37.12 16.92
CA SER A 463 -2.00 37.60 17.76
C SER A 463 -1.65 36.61 18.87
N PRO A 464 -0.38 36.20 19.03
CA PRO A 464 0.08 35.41 20.16
C PRO A 464 -0.31 36.02 21.51
N LEU A 465 -0.20 37.34 21.68
CA LEU A 465 -0.54 38.04 22.93
C LEU A 465 -2.04 37.92 23.26
N ARG A 466 -2.91 37.99 22.25
CA ARG A 466 -4.36 37.83 22.43
C ARG A 466 -4.72 36.37 22.69
N ARG A 467 -4.04 35.41 22.05
CA ARG A 467 -4.26 33.97 22.28
C ARG A 467 -4.03 33.55 23.74
N VAL A 468 -3.15 34.24 24.48
CA VAL A 468 -2.91 33.97 25.90
C VAL A 468 -4.14 34.29 26.76
N LEU A 469 -4.93 35.31 26.38
CA LEU A 469 -6.10 35.75 27.15
C LEU A 469 -7.23 34.72 27.12
N ILE A 470 -7.42 34.07 25.97
CA ILE A 470 -8.36 32.96 25.84
C ILE A 470 -7.64 31.76 25.20
N PRO A 471 -6.96 30.94 26.01
CA PRO A 471 -6.30 29.75 25.50
C PRO A 471 -7.34 28.73 25.03
N ASN A 472 -6.95 27.90 24.08
CA ASN A 472 -7.74 26.75 23.62
C ASN A 472 -9.12 27.12 23.04
N ILE A 473 -9.24 28.22 22.27
CA ILE A 473 -10.37 28.38 21.35
C ILE A 473 -10.03 27.70 20.01
N PRO A 474 -10.73 26.62 19.64
CA PRO A 474 -10.52 25.96 18.35
C PRO A 474 -10.86 26.90 17.19
N MET A 475 -10.24 26.66 16.03
CA MET A 475 -10.58 27.40 14.83
C MET A 475 -11.94 26.93 14.31
N LEU A 476 -12.82 27.85 13.92
CA LEU A 476 -14.06 27.49 13.26
C LEU A 476 -13.76 27.03 11.84
N CYS A 477 -13.86 25.72 11.60
CA CYS A 477 -13.69 25.11 10.29
C CYS A 477 -14.96 25.26 9.46
N GLU A 478 -14.83 25.71 8.20
CA GLU A 478 -15.97 25.89 7.30
C GLU A 478 -16.43 24.58 6.65
N THR A 479 -15.49 23.66 6.43
CA THR A 479 -15.71 22.44 5.66
C THR A 479 -16.05 21.23 6.53
N ARG A 480 -15.82 21.29 7.86
CA ARG A 480 -16.07 20.16 8.78
C ARG A 480 -16.88 20.57 10.00
N TRP A 481 -18.14 20.15 10.04
CA TRP A 481 -19.01 20.41 11.18
C TRP A 481 -18.51 19.81 12.51
N SER A 482 -17.82 18.67 12.48
CA SER A 482 -17.28 18.04 13.69
C SER A 482 -16.32 18.97 14.45
N GLU A 483 -15.72 19.95 13.77
CA GLU A 483 -14.93 21.01 14.37
C GLU A 483 -15.75 22.27 14.65
N LYS A 484 -16.79 22.56 13.85
CA LYS A 484 -17.69 23.71 14.02
C LYS A 484 -18.53 23.62 15.30
N HIS A 485 -19.17 22.48 15.60
CA HIS A 485 -19.95 22.34 16.85
C HIS A 485 -19.06 22.42 18.09
N LYS A 486 -17.87 21.78 18.08
CA LYS A 486 -16.88 21.90 19.16
C LYS A 486 -16.46 23.34 19.37
N SER A 487 -16.28 24.09 18.28
CA SER A 487 -15.93 25.50 18.34
C SER A 487 -17.05 26.35 18.92
N ILE A 488 -18.29 26.14 18.51
CA ILE A 488 -19.45 26.88 19.02
C ILE A 488 -19.71 26.55 20.50
N ARG A 489 -19.61 25.28 20.89
CA ARG A 489 -19.76 24.84 22.29
C ARG A 489 -18.69 25.44 23.19
N ILE A 490 -17.41 25.33 22.81
CA ILE A 490 -16.31 25.92 23.58
C ILE A 490 -16.44 27.45 23.61
N PHE A 491 -16.92 28.06 22.53
CA PHE A 491 -17.19 29.50 22.49
C PHE A 491 -18.30 29.89 23.49
N SER A 492 -19.42 29.15 23.54
CA SER A 492 -20.49 29.42 24.50
C SER A 492 -20.06 29.19 25.95
N GLU A 493 -19.29 28.12 26.23
CA GLU A 493 -18.75 27.84 27.56
C GLU A 493 -17.78 28.94 28.05
N LYS A 494 -17.00 29.52 27.13
CA LYS A 494 -16.03 30.58 27.44
C LYS A 494 -16.58 31.99 27.17
N TYR A 495 -17.87 32.13 26.90
CA TYR A 495 -18.43 33.37 26.39
C TYR A 495 -18.17 34.57 27.32
N ILE A 496 -18.38 34.40 28.63
CA ILE A 496 -18.10 35.44 29.63
C ILE A 496 -16.61 35.84 29.63
N ASN A 497 -15.72 34.85 29.62
CA ASN A 497 -14.27 35.09 29.58
C ASN A 497 -13.88 35.85 28.31
N ILE A 498 -14.46 35.50 27.16
CA ILE A 498 -14.23 36.17 25.88
C ILE A 498 -14.66 37.64 25.95
N VAL A 499 -15.84 37.93 26.50
CA VAL A 499 -16.36 39.29 26.67
C VAL A 499 -15.47 40.11 27.61
N ASN A 500 -15.04 39.52 28.72
CA ASN A 500 -14.12 40.16 29.67
C ASN A 500 -12.76 40.45 29.03
N ALA A 501 -12.19 39.50 28.28
CA ALA A 501 -10.93 39.70 27.58
C ALA A 501 -11.01 40.78 26.50
N LEU A 502 -12.12 40.86 25.75
CA LEU A 502 -12.34 41.96 24.79
C LEU A 502 -12.44 43.31 25.51
N SER A 503 -13.15 43.36 26.64
CA SER A 503 -13.27 44.57 27.47
C SER A 503 -11.91 45.06 27.97
N GLN A 504 -11.04 44.16 28.41
CA GLN A 504 -9.65 44.50 28.78
C GLN A 504 -8.86 45.05 27.58
N LEU A 505 -9.00 44.42 26.40
CA LEU A 505 -8.30 44.85 25.19
C LEU A 505 -8.79 46.20 24.65
N CYS A 506 -10.02 46.62 24.96
CA CYS A 506 -10.50 47.98 24.67
C CYS A 506 -9.70 49.06 25.40
N SER A 507 -9.19 48.76 26.59
CA SER A 507 -8.42 49.71 27.41
C SER A 507 -6.92 49.64 27.13
N PHE A 508 -6.35 48.43 27.05
CA PHE A 508 -4.89 48.21 27.03
C PHE A 508 -4.31 47.87 25.65
N GLY A 509 -5.14 47.69 24.62
CA GLY A 509 -4.68 47.35 23.26
C GLY A 509 -3.96 48.49 22.52
N ASN A 510 -3.27 48.17 21.42
CA ASN A 510 -2.88 49.19 20.44
C ASN A 510 -4.12 49.80 19.74
N SER A 511 -3.98 50.91 19.01
CA SER A 511 -5.11 51.63 18.41
C SER A 511 -6.07 50.72 17.61
N ASN A 512 -5.52 49.90 16.71
CA ASN A 512 -6.31 48.97 15.89
C ASN A 512 -6.98 47.87 16.74
N THR A 513 -6.26 47.34 17.73
CA THR A 513 -6.79 46.32 18.65
C THR A 513 -7.93 46.91 19.48
N ARG A 514 -7.79 48.11 20.03
CA ARG A 514 -8.84 48.78 20.81
C ARG A 514 -10.11 48.97 20.00
N GLN A 515 -9.98 49.48 18.78
CA GLN A 515 -11.13 49.69 17.89
C GLN A 515 -11.84 48.38 17.54
N LEU A 516 -11.09 47.37 17.09
CA LEU A 516 -11.66 46.07 16.72
C LEU A 516 -12.25 45.34 17.93
N SER A 517 -11.58 45.38 19.08
CA SER A 517 -12.11 44.83 20.34
C SER A 517 -13.42 45.47 20.72
N ASN A 518 -13.54 46.80 20.61
CA ASN A 518 -14.77 47.51 20.93
C ASN A 518 -15.91 47.13 19.98
N GLN A 519 -15.63 47.05 18.67
CA GLN A 519 -16.62 46.60 17.67
C GLN A 519 -17.12 45.17 17.93
N LEU A 520 -16.20 44.25 18.22
CA LEU A 520 -16.55 42.87 18.54
C LEU A 520 -17.31 42.78 19.86
N LEU A 521 -16.92 43.56 20.87
CA LEU A 521 -17.59 43.63 22.17
C LEU A 521 -19.06 44.05 22.02
N TYR A 522 -19.34 45.13 21.27
CA TYR A 522 -20.72 45.53 20.97
C TYR A 522 -21.51 44.47 20.23
N SER A 523 -20.85 43.77 19.30
CA SER A 523 -21.49 42.68 18.56
C SER A 523 -21.85 41.50 19.47
N LEU A 524 -20.97 41.17 20.43
CA LEU A 524 -21.21 40.10 21.40
C LEU A 524 -22.27 40.45 22.44
N LYS A 525 -22.39 41.73 22.84
CA LYS A 525 -23.42 42.20 23.77
C LYS A 525 -24.79 42.44 23.10
N ASN A 526 -24.93 42.17 21.81
CA ASN A 526 -26.21 42.31 21.12
C ASN A 526 -27.20 41.21 21.53
N SER A 527 -28.45 41.57 21.84
CA SER A 527 -29.50 40.63 22.26
C SER A 527 -29.74 39.49 21.26
N ASN A 528 -29.78 39.79 19.95
CA ASN A 528 -29.95 38.77 18.90
C ASN A 528 -28.76 37.81 18.89
N PHE A 529 -27.54 38.31 19.12
CA PHE A 529 -26.33 37.47 19.16
C PHE A 529 -26.40 36.50 20.34
N ILE A 530 -26.69 37.00 21.54
CA ILE A 530 -26.74 36.19 22.76
C ILE A 530 -27.77 35.08 22.57
N VAL A 531 -29.01 35.40 22.19
CA VAL A 531 -30.05 34.39 22.02
C VAL A 531 -29.69 33.40 20.91
N SER A 532 -29.17 33.88 19.77
CA SER A 532 -28.72 32.99 18.69
C SER A 532 -27.62 32.04 19.13
N LEU A 533 -26.65 32.51 19.92
CA LEU A 533 -25.54 31.69 20.42
C LEU A 533 -26.07 30.49 21.23
N TYR A 534 -26.98 30.72 22.16
CA TYR A 534 -27.54 29.65 23.01
C TYR A 534 -28.44 28.69 22.22
N VAL A 535 -29.21 29.19 21.25
CA VAL A 535 -30.00 28.33 20.33
C VAL A 535 -29.07 27.43 19.53
N ILE A 536 -28.05 27.99 18.87
CA ILE A 536 -27.13 27.22 18.03
C ILE A 536 -26.33 26.23 18.90
N ALA A 537 -25.88 26.64 20.10
CA ALA A 537 -25.12 25.79 21.01
C ALA A 537 -25.92 24.54 21.43
N LYS A 538 -27.18 24.68 21.84
CA LYS A 538 -28.04 23.54 22.25
C LYS A 538 -28.17 22.51 21.13
N TYR A 539 -28.53 22.93 19.92
CA TYR A 539 -28.74 22.00 18.82
C TYR A 539 -27.43 21.47 18.22
N SER A 540 -26.33 22.21 18.38
CA SER A 540 -25.00 21.72 18.00
C SER A 540 -24.59 20.51 18.84
N VAL A 541 -24.93 20.49 20.14
CA VAL A 541 -24.69 19.34 21.02
C VAL A 541 -25.57 18.15 20.63
N ILE A 542 -26.83 18.37 20.30
CA ILE A 542 -27.74 17.27 19.91
C ILE A 542 -27.29 16.60 18.60
N LEU A 543 -26.66 17.34 17.68
CA LEU A 543 -26.10 16.80 16.44
C LEU A 543 -24.75 16.09 16.62
N GLU A 544 -24.04 16.31 17.73
CA GLU A 544 -22.69 15.76 17.95
C GLU A 544 -22.61 14.23 17.82
N PRO A 545 -23.49 13.42 18.46
CA PRO A 545 -23.45 11.97 18.33
C PRO A 545 -23.57 11.49 16.89
N LEU A 546 -24.46 12.11 16.10
CA LEU A 546 -24.63 11.80 14.68
C LEU A 546 -23.32 12.08 13.93
N THR A 547 -22.68 13.23 14.19
CA THR A 547 -21.46 13.63 13.48
C THR A 547 -20.26 12.74 13.78
N ASN A 548 -20.20 12.17 14.98
CA ASN A 548 -19.16 11.23 15.39
C ASN A 548 -19.38 9.86 14.73
N ILE A 549 -20.63 9.38 14.71
CA ILE A 549 -20.99 8.10 14.08
C ILE A 549 -20.76 8.15 12.56
N LEU A 550 -21.09 9.26 11.89
CA LEU A 550 -20.85 9.45 10.44
C LEU A 550 -19.34 9.53 10.07
N GLN A 551 -18.42 9.58 11.03
CA GLN A 551 -16.98 9.49 10.75
C GLN A 551 -16.45 8.05 10.82
N GLY A 552 -17.28 7.10 11.27
CA GLY A 552 -16.94 5.69 11.38
C GLY A 552 -16.89 4.99 10.03
N VAL A 553 -16.06 3.94 9.93
CA VAL A 553 -15.95 3.09 8.73
C VAL A 553 -17.09 2.06 8.70
N ASP A 554 -17.46 1.52 9.86
CA ASP A 554 -18.45 0.43 9.97
C ASP A 554 -19.89 0.87 9.70
N ILE A 555 -20.15 2.18 9.58
CA ILE A 555 -21.50 2.68 9.39
C ILE A 555 -22.02 2.34 8.00
N ASN A 556 -23.20 1.71 7.95
CA ASN A 556 -23.94 1.47 6.72
C ASN A 556 -25.07 2.50 6.56
N ARG A 557 -25.71 2.48 5.39
CA ARG A 557 -26.73 3.47 5.06
C ARG A 557 -28.03 3.31 5.87
N GLN A 558 -28.39 2.10 6.26
CA GLN A 558 -29.54 1.86 7.13
C GLN A 558 -29.33 2.51 8.50
N ASP A 559 -28.13 2.40 9.06
CA ASP A 559 -27.77 3.04 10.32
C ASP A 559 -27.85 4.57 10.20
N VAL A 560 -27.31 5.14 9.11
CA VAL A 560 -27.42 6.59 8.84
C VAL A 560 -28.89 7.03 8.85
N ARG A 561 -29.76 6.36 8.10
CA ARG A 561 -31.20 6.71 8.04
C ARG A 561 -31.86 6.58 9.40
N ARG A 562 -31.57 5.51 10.14
CA ARG A 562 -32.11 5.30 11.50
C ARG A 562 -31.69 6.41 12.46
N HIS A 563 -30.42 6.81 12.44
CA HIS A 563 -29.91 7.88 13.30
C HIS A 563 -30.50 9.25 12.91
N VAL A 564 -30.56 9.56 11.61
CA VAL A 564 -31.17 10.81 11.13
C VAL A 564 -32.66 10.88 11.47
N ALA A 565 -33.40 9.77 11.29
CA ALA A 565 -34.82 9.71 11.65
C ALA A 565 -35.05 9.99 13.14
N LYS A 566 -34.26 9.39 14.04
CA LYS A 566 -34.34 9.67 15.49
C LYS A 566 -34.09 11.14 15.82
N ILE A 567 -33.11 11.78 15.16
CA ILE A 567 -32.83 13.20 15.36
C ILE A 567 -33.97 14.07 14.79
N LEU A 568 -34.53 13.70 13.65
CA LEU A 568 -35.69 14.37 13.06
C LEU A 568 -36.91 14.31 13.97
N ASP A 569 -37.22 13.13 14.51
CA ASP A 569 -38.34 12.94 15.44
C ASP A 569 -38.14 13.80 16.70
N LEU A 570 -36.93 13.83 17.24
CA LEU A 570 -36.57 14.68 18.38
C LEU A 570 -36.75 16.18 18.06
N PHE A 571 -36.30 16.63 16.89
CA PHE A 571 -36.46 18.03 16.49
C PHE A 571 -37.91 18.40 16.23
N MET A 572 -38.69 17.51 15.63
CA MET A 572 -40.13 17.68 15.44
C MET A 572 -40.87 17.76 16.79
N HIS A 573 -40.48 16.94 17.76
CA HIS A 573 -41.00 17.00 19.13
C HIS A 573 -40.59 18.31 19.84
N HIS A 574 -39.33 18.74 19.73
CA HIS A 574 -38.93 20.05 20.27
C HIS A 574 -39.67 21.21 19.61
N ARG A 575 -40.03 21.06 18.32
CA ARG A 575 -40.79 22.05 17.57
C ARG A 575 -42.27 22.11 17.99
N SER A 576 -42.88 20.99 18.39
CA SER A 576 -44.23 21.00 18.96
C SER A 576 -44.26 21.58 20.38
N MET A 577 -43.20 21.35 21.15
CA MET A 577 -43.00 21.91 22.50
C MET A 577 -42.17 23.20 22.49
N ALA A 578 -42.33 24.03 21.45
CA ALA A 578 -41.45 25.16 21.19
C ALA A 578 -41.40 26.18 22.33
N LYS A 579 -42.51 26.39 23.06
CA LYS A 579 -42.57 27.31 24.20
C LYS A 579 -41.64 26.82 25.32
N GLU A 580 -41.90 25.63 25.86
CA GLU A 580 -41.12 25.04 26.95
C GLU A 580 -39.64 24.87 26.60
N GLN A 581 -39.35 24.40 25.38
CA GLN A 581 -37.98 24.19 24.93
C GLN A 581 -37.20 25.50 24.78
N PHE A 582 -37.88 26.59 24.39
CA PHE A 582 -37.26 27.89 24.27
C PHE A 582 -37.10 28.59 25.62
N SER A 583 -38.05 28.47 26.55
CA SER A 583 -37.95 29.10 27.88
C SER A 583 -36.70 28.69 28.64
N SER A 584 -36.31 27.40 28.57
CA SER A 584 -35.04 26.92 29.14
C SER A 584 -33.80 27.54 28.49
N ILE A 585 -33.80 27.70 27.16
CA ILE A 585 -32.70 28.32 26.40
C ILE A 585 -32.61 29.81 26.75
N PHE A 586 -33.76 30.49 26.76
CA PHE A 586 -33.87 31.91 27.01
C PHE A 586 -33.46 32.26 28.45
N SER A 587 -33.84 31.44 29.42
CA SER A 587 -33.39 31.57 30.81
C SER A 587 -31.86 31.51 30.92
N SER A 588 -31.22 30.58 30.22
CA SER A 588 -29.74 30.46 30.20
C SER A 588 -29.07 31.67 29.54
N ALA A 589 -29.65 32.18 28.46
CA ALA A 589 -29.22 33.39 27.78
C ALA A 589 -29.37 34.63 28.69
N LEU A 590 -30.47 34.73 29.45
CA LEU A 590 -30.76 35.82 30.37
C LEU A 590 -29.81 35.83 31.57
N THR A 591 -29.56 34.67 32.20
CA THR A 591 -28.57 34.55 33.28
C THR A 591 -27.21 35.07 32.84
N THR A 592 -26.78 34.67 31.64
CA THR A 592 -25.47 35.08 31.13
C THR A 592 -25.43 36.55 30.71
N ALA A 593 -26.54 37.08 30.19
CA ALA A 593 -26.66 38.51 29.87
C ALA A 593 -26.60 39.36 31.15
N ASN A 594 -27.26 38.93 32.23
CA ASN A 594 -27.21 39.59 33.53
C ASN A 594 -25.80 39.58 34.13
N GLU A 595 -25.08 38.47 34.05
CA GLU A 595 -23.67 38.38 34.48
C GLU A 595 -22.74 39.34 33.72
N LEU A 596 -23.11 39.71 32.49
CA LEU A 596 -22.37 40.64 31.63
C LEU A 596 -22.87 42.08 31.68
N ASP A 597 -23.86 42.36 32.53
CA ASP A 597 -24.56 43.64 32.64
C ASP A 597 -25.12 44.09 31.28
N VAL A 598 -25.86 43.17 30.62
CA VAL A 598 -26.50 43.37 29.32
C VAL A 598 -27.99 43.13 29.45
N GLU A 599 -28.79 44.14 29.13
CA GLU A 599 -30.24 44.02 29.06
C GLU A 599 -30.67 43.46 27.69
N ILE A 600 -31.41 42.35 27.69
CA ILE A 600 -31.96 41.76 26.46
C ILE A 600 -33.18 42.58 26.03
N LYS A 601 -33.14 43.16 24.83
CA LYS A 601 -34.22 44.00 24.28
C LYS A 601 -34.66 43.53 22.91
N ILE A 602 -35.93 43.77 22.59
CA ILE A 602 -36.43 43.67 21.22
C ILE A 602 -35.77 44.77 20.39
N PRO A 603 -35.16 44.47 19.23
CA PRO A 603 -34.58 45.51 18.39
C PRO A 603 -35.65 46.45 17.86
N ARG A 604 -35.31 47.74 17.68
CA ARG A 604 -36.25 48.79 17.27
C ARG A 604 -37.08 48.39 16.04
N LEU A 605 -38.41 48.33 16.20
CA LEU A 605 -39.36 48.19 15.11
C LEU A 605 -39.44 49.54 14.37
N ALA A 606 -39.17 49.55 13.06
CA ALA A 606 -39.28 50.76 12.24
C ALA A 606 -40.58 50.72 11.42
N SER A 607 -41.21 51.88 11.20
CA SER A 607 -42.50 52.01 10.50
C SER A 607 -42.47 51.52 9.04
N ARG A 608 -41.30 51.51 8.40
CA ARG A 608 -41.01 50.81 7.14
C ARG A 608 -39.74 49.98 7.30
N GLN A 609 -39.86 48.66 7.26
CA GLN A 609 -38.73 47.75 7.13
C GLN A 609 -38.84 46.99 5.81
N THR A 610 -37.80 47.03 4.98
CA THR A 610 -37.74 46.33 3.69
C THR A 610 -37.15 44.92 3.79
N HIS A 611 -36.41 44.61 4.86
CA HIS A 611 -35.59 43.39 4.97
C HIS A 611 -35.82 42.55 6.25
N ARG A 612 -36.83 42.87 7.07
CA ARG A 612 -37.12 42.16 8.32
C ARG A 612 -38.63 42.05 8.56
N ALA A 613 -39.08 40.92 9.10
CA ALA A 613 -40.48 40.70 9.43
C ALA A 613 -40.88 41.43 10.73
N ASN A 614 -42.03 42.10 10.70
CA ASN A 614 -42.69 42.61 11.89
C ASN A 614 -43.49 41.46 12.51
N TYR A 615 -43.01 40.92 13.62
CA TYR A 615 -43.74 39.90 14.37
C TYR A 615 -44.78 40.60 15.25
N ASN A 616 -46.06 40.22 15.10
CA ASN A 616 -47.13 40.72 15.95
C ASN A 616 -47.01 40.03 17.31
N ILE A 617 -46.66 40.80 18.34
CA ILE A 617 -46.49 40.29 19.70
C ILE A 617 -47.49 41.00 20.61
N THR A 618 -48.16 40.23 21.46
CA THR A 618 -49.01 40.77 22.53
C THR A 618 -48.15 41.48 23.57
N GLU A 619 -48.53 42.71 23.95
CA GLU A 619 -47.80 43.51 24.94
C GLU A 619 -47.79 42.82 26.33
N GLY A 620 -46.60 42.69 26.95
CA GLY A 620 -46.39 42.07 28.27
C GLY A 620 -44.92 41.63 28.51
N ASP A 621 -44.55 41.15 29.71
CA ASP A 621 -43.18 40.71 30.03
C ASP A 621 -42.72 39.49 29.21
N ASP A 622 -43.66 38.60 28.85
CA ASP A 622 -43.43 37.46 27.94
C ASP A 622 -43.13 37.91 26.49
N SER A 623 -43.31 39.19 26.14
CA SER A 623 -43.17 39.68 24.76
C SER A 623 -41.75 39.54 24.20
N ILE A 624 -40.72 39.65 25.05
CA ILE A 624 -39.31 39.54 24.63
C ILE A 624 -38.98 38.08 24.33
N GLU A 625 -39.37 37.16 25.21
CA GLU A 625 -39.17 35.73 24.99
C GLU A 625 -39.94 35.27 23.75
N GLU A 626 -41.20 35.68 23.62
CA GLU A 626 -42.05 35.38 22.48
C GLU A 626 -41.46 35.89 21.16
N TYR A 627 -40.91 37.12 21.17
CA TYR A 627 -40.22 37.69 20.02
C TYR A 627 -39.10 36.78 19.51
N PHE A 628 -38.16 36.40 20.38
CA PHE A 628 -37.01 35.61 19.98
C PHE A 628 -37.38 34.16 19.64
N ARG A 629 -38.44 33.64 20.28
CA ARG A 629 -39.00 32.32 19.95
C ARG A 629 -39.47 32.28 18.50
N VAL A 630 -40.25 33.27 18.07
CA VAL A 630 -40.83 33.34 16.72
C VAL A 630 -39.83 33.81 15.67
N SER A 631 -38.92 34.72 16.03
CA SER A 631 -37.98 35.31 15.07
C SER A 631 -36.71 34.50 14.84
N ILE A 632 -36.23 33.75 15.83
CA ILE A 632 -34.95 33.01 15.77
C ILE A 632 -35.17 31.51 15.94
N PHE A 633 -35.74 31.08 17.07
CA PHE A 633 -35.77 29.66 17.45
C PHE A 633 -36.62 28.80 16.53
N ILE A 634 -37.87 29.20 16.26
CA ILE A 634 -38.77 28.48 15.36
C ILE A 634 -38.20 28.40 13.93
N PRO A 635 -37.80 29.53 13.29
CA PRO A 635 -37.20 29.47 11.95
C PRO A 635 -35.94 28.62 11.89
N TYR A 636 -35.11 28.63 12.94
CA TYR A 636 -33.91 27.81 13.02
C TYR A 636 -34.25 26.32 13.05
N LEU A 637 -35.20 25.91 13.89
CA LEU A 637 -35.68 24.53 13.96
C LEU A 637 -36.34 24.07 12.67
N ASP A 638 -37.21 24.90 12.10
CA ASP A 638 -37.90 24.58 10.84
C ASP A 638 -36.89 24.42 9.69
N SER A 639 -35.86 25.29 9.64
CA SER A 639 -34.75 25.17 8.70
C SER A 639 -33.95 23.87 8.90
N LEU A 640 -33.64 23.49 10.15
CA LEU A 640 -32.96 22.22 10.46
C LEU A 640 -33.77 21.01 9.98
N ILE A 641 -35.05 20.95 10.35
CA ILE A 641 -35.96 19.85 10.02
C ILE A 641 -36.11 19.73 8.51
N SER A 642 -36.39 20.84 7.82
CA SER A 642 -36.55 20.87 6.36
C SER A 642 -35.28 20.43 5.63
N SER A 643 -34.12 20.93 6.06
CA SER A 643 -32.83 20.61 5.44
C SER A 643 -32.42 19.16 5.68
N LEU A 644 -32.64 18.62 6.90
CA LEU A 644 -32.40 17.21 7.19
C LEU A 644 -33.30 16.29 6.36
N LYS A 645 -34.60 16.61 6.26
CA LYS A 645 -35.55 15.85 5.42
C LYS A 645 -35.07 15.86 3.97
N SER A 646 -35.00 17.03 3.34
CA SER A 646 -34.66 17.15 1.92
C SER A 646 -33.33 16.49 1.51
N ARG A 647 -32.29 16.54 2.36
CA ARG A 647 -30.96 16.01 2.02
C ARG A 647 -30.79 14.50 2.27
N PHE A 648 -31.54 13.94 3.22
CA PHE A 648 -31.46 12.51 3.59
C PHE A 648 -32.63 11.66 3.07
N ASP A 649 -33.66 12.27 2.48
CA ASP A 649 -34.82 11.58 1.86
C ASP A 649 -34.51 10.92 0.51
N THR A 650 -33.26 10.98 0.03
CA THR A 650 -32.86 10.39 -1.25
C THR A 650 -32.86 8.86 -1.19
N ASN A 651 -33.95 8.22 -1.61
CA ASN A 651 -34.06 6.76 -1.75
C ASN A 651 -33.51 6.31 -3.10
N LEU A 652 -32.33 5.67 -3.10
CA LEU A 652 -31.89 4.88 -4.25
C LEU A 652 -32.62 3.53 -4.18
N LYS A 653 -33.39 3.18 -5.22
CA LYS A 653 -34.30 2.01 -5.20
C LYS A 653 -33.59 0.71 -4.84
N SER A 654 -32.44 0.44 -5.45
CA SER A 654 -31.61 -0.76 -5.27
C SER A 654 -31.00 -0.94 -3.89
N ASP A 655 -30.58 0.14 -3.23
CA ASP A 655 -30.04 0.09 -1.88
C ASP A 655 -31.15 -0.19 -0.86
N VAL A 656 -32.32 0.43 -1.04
CA VAL A 656 -33.52 0.11 -0.25
C VAL A 656 -33.91 -1.36 -0.40
N THR A 657 -33.74 -1.93 -1.59
CA THR A 657 -33.98 -3.36 -1.82
C THR A 657 -33.01 -4.25 -1.04
N LEU A 658 -31.71 -3.95 -1.03
CA LEU A 658 -30.73 -4.70 -0.23
C LEU A 658 -31.00 -4.61 1.28
N GLU A 659 -31.44 -3.45 1.76
CA GLU A 659 -31.81 -3.27 3.16
C GLU A 659 -33.00 -4.16 3.58
N LYS A 660 -33.91 -4.48 2.66
CA LYS A 660 -35.05 -5.39 2.93
C LYS A 660 -34.60 -6.82 3.22
N LEU A 661 -33.39 -7.23 2.80
CA LEU A 661 -32.85 -8.56 3.11
C LEU A 661 -32.54 -8.77 4.59
N HIS A 662 -32.49 -7.71 5.39
CA HIS A 662 -32.33 -7.84 6.83
C HIS A 662 -33.43 -8.73 7.44
N PRO A 663 -33.12 -9.65 8.37
CA PRO A 663 -34.11 -10.52 9.00
C PRO A 663 -35.33 -9.78 9.58
N ASN A 664 -35.10 -8.63 10.23
CA ASN A 664 -36.18 -7.79 10.77
C ASN A 664 -37.13 -7.17 9.72
N HIS A 665 -36.70 -7.06 8.46
CA HIS A 665 -37.48 -6.48 7.37
C HIS A 665 -38.09 -7.55 6.49
N ILE A 666 -37.32 -8.57 6.10
CA ILE A 666 -37.81 -9.63 5.20
C ILE A 666 -39.00 -10.39 5.78
N LYS A 667 -39.04 -10.59 7.11
CA LYS A 667 -40.15 -11.25 7.80
C LYS A 667 -41.47 -10.48 7.73
N LYS A 668 -41.41 -9.17 7.41
CA LYS A 668 -42.58 -8.28 7.28
C LYS A 668 -43.01 -8.07 5.84
N CYS A 669 -42.21 -8.53 4.87
CA CYS A 669 -42.49 -8.36 3.44
C CYS A 669 -43.64 -9.27 3.01
N ASP A 670 -44.54 -8.76 2.18
CA ASP A 670 -45.56 -9.61 1.57
C ASP A 670 -45.05 -10.28 0.27
N ARG A 671 -45.90 -11.07 -0.39
CA ARG A 671 -45.51 -11.74 -1.65
C ARG A 671 -45.16 -10.77 -2.77
N THR A 672 -45.77 -9.58 -2.80
CA THR A 672 -45.46 -8.58 -3.82
C THR A 672 -44.10 -7.94 -3.56
N ASP A 673 -43.80 -7.62 -2.30
CA ASP A 673 -42.48 -7.15 -1.88
C ASP A 673 -41.37 -8.15 -2.24
N LEU A 674 -41.56 -9.45 -1.98
CA LEU A 674 -40.54 -10.46 -2.28
C LEU A 674 -40.26 -10.58 -3.78
N ARG A 675 -41.32 -10.51 -4.59
CA ARG A 675 -41.19 -10.51 -6.05
C ARG A 675 -40.42 -9.29 -6.53
N ASP A 676 -40.77 -8.11 -6.05
CA ASP A 676 -40.08 -6.87 -6.38
C ASP A 676 -38.62 -6.92 -5.93
N ILE A 677 -38.34 -7.44 -4.73
CA ILE A 677 -36.96 -7.61 -4.24
C ILE A 677 -36.17 -8.50 -5.19
N THR A 678 -36.74 -9.65 -5.54
CA THR A 678 -36.10 -10.66 -6.39
C THR A 678 -35.81 -10.10 -7.78
N GLU A 679 -36.82 -9.52 -8.44
CA GLU A 679 -36.69 -8.94 -9.78
C GLU A 679 -35.63 -7.84 -9.80
N ASN A 680 -35.67 -6.90 -8.84
CA ASN A 680 -34.70 -5.81 -8.76
C ASN A 680 -33.26 -6.29 -8.50
N LEU A 681 -33.08 -7.27 -7.60
CA LEU A 681 -31.74 -7.76 -7.27
C LEU A 681 -31.14 -8.58 -8.41
N ASN A 682 -31.96 -9.40 -9.07
CA ASN A 682 -31.53 -10.20 -10.21
C ASN A 682 -31.18 -9.31 -11.42
N GLU A 683 -32.03 -8.34 -11.75
CA GLU A 683 -31.78 -7.40 -12.85
C GLU A 683 -30.52 -6.56 -12.61
N PHE A 684 -30.34 -6.06 -11.38
CA PHE A 684 -29.28 -5.10 -11.08
C PHE A 684 -27.93 -5.76 -10.79
N TYR A 685 -27.90 -6.80 -9.96
CA TYR A 685 -26.66 -7.46 -9.54
C TYR A 685 -26.32 -8.70 -10.36
N LEU A 686 -27.24 -9.21 -11.19
CA LEU A 686 -27.11 -10.46 -11.94
C LEU A 686 -26.88 -11.66 -11.01
N ILE A 687 -27.60 -11.68 -9.89
CA ILE A 687 -27.57 -12.74 -8.88
C ILE A 687 -28.99 -13.29 -8.75
N ASP A 688 -29.20 -14.55 -9.16
CA ASP A 688 -30.49 -15.23 -8.96
C ASP A 688 -30.62 -15.70 -7.51
N ALA A 689 -31.38 -14.95 -6.72
CA ALA A 689 -31.69 -15.26 -5.32
C ALA A 689 -33.16 -15.69 -5.12
N SER A 690 -33.88 -16.02 -6.20
CA SER A 690 -35.35 -16.20 -6.17
C SER A 690 -35.79 -17.24 -5.13
N HIS A 691 -35.18 -18.42 -5.18
CA HIS A 691 -35.51 -19.52 -4.27
C HIS A 691 -34.98 -19.29 -2.85
N GLU A 692 -33.83 -18.64 -2.71
CA GLU A 692 -33.24 -18.34 -1.41
C GLU A 692 -34.05 -17.30 -0.64
N ILE A 693 -34.59 -16.27 -1.31
CA ILE A 693 -35.37 -15.19 -0.67
C ILE A 693 -36.64 -15.73 -0.01
N GLU A 694 -37.37 -16.63 -0.68
CA GLU A 694 -38.55 -17.28 -0.12
C GLU A 694 -38.19 -18.12 1.11
N LEU A 695 -37.12 -18.91 1.00
CA LEU A 695 -36.65 -19.75 2.10
C LEU A 695 -36.12 -18.91 3.28
N TRP A 696 -35.45 -17.80 3.00
CA TRP A 696 -34.92 -16.85 3.97
C TRP A 696 -36.03 -16.19 4.77
N GLN A 697 -37.09 -15.74 4.11
CA GLN A 697 -38.27 -15.22 4.81
C GLN A 697 -38.86 -16.30 5.73
N SER A 698 -39.08 -17.50 5.22
CA SER A 698 -39.63 -18.62 6.00
C SER A 698 -38.77 -18.95 7.22
N TYR A 699 -37.44 -18.95 7.06
CA TYR A 699 -36.47 -19.23 8.11
C TYR A 699 -36.51 -18.22 9.27
N PHE A 700 -36.79 -16.94 8.98
CA PHE A 700 -36.88 -15.88 10.00
C PHE A 700 -38.32 -15.54 10.43
N ALA A 701 -39.36 -16.12 9.81
CA ALA A 701 -40.75 -15.76 10.07
C ALA A 701 -41.13 -15.81 11.56
N ASN A 702 -40.66 -16.84 12.28
CA ASN A 702 -40.96 -17.08 13.69
C ASN A 702 -39.78 -16.84 14.64
N LYS A 703 -38.64 -16.34 14.14
CA LYS A 703 -37.45 -16.12 14.96
C LYS A 703 -37.45 -14.71 15.55
N ASP A 704 -37.14 -14.61 16.84
CA ASP A 704 -36.76 -13.32 17.40
C ASP A 704 -35.42 -12.90 16.80
N CYS A 705 -35.43 -11.76 16.13
CA CYS A 705 -34.29 -11.22 15.42
C CYS A 705 -33.64 -10.05 16.19
N GLY A 706 -34.20 -9.66 17.35
CA GLY A 706 -33.66 -8.64 18.25
C GLY A 706 -32.97 -7.45 17.55
N ASN A 707 -31.75 -7.16 18.00
CA ASN A 707 -30.85 -6.16 17.44
C ASN A 707 -29.79 -6.78 16.49
N LEU A 708 -30.13 -7.87 15.78
CA LEU A 708 -29.23 -8.44 14.79
C LEU A 708 -28.76 -7.37 13.81
N THR A 709 -27.47 -7.39 13.50
CA THR A 709 -26.83 -6.54 12.50
C THR A 709 -26.58 -7.33 11.22
N PHE A 710 -26.47 -6.65 10.07
CA PHE A 710 -26.07 -7.29 8.82
C PHE A 710 -24.72 -8.02 8.92
N MET A 711 -23.81 -7.51 9.75
CA MET A 711 -22.52 -8.15 10.03
C MET A 711 -22.73 -9.50 10.73
N GLU A 712 -23.49 -9.55 11.81
CA GLU A 712 -23.79 -10.81 12.51
C GLU A 712 -24.50 -11.82 11.60
N VAL A 713 -25.42 -11.34 10.77
CA VAL A 713 -26.12 -12.17 9.79
C VAL A 713 -25.16 -12.77 8.76
N LEU A 714 -24.21 -11.97 8.26
CA LEU A 714 -23.21 -12.39 7.29
C LEU A 714 -22.18 -13.36 7.87
N LEU A 715 -21.85 -13.20 9.16
CA LEU A 715 -20.83 -14.00 9.85
C LEU A 715 -21.34 -15.35 10.37
N ASP A 716 -22.64 -15.58 10.35
CA ASP A 716 -23.22 -16.87 10.70
C ASP A 716 -22.86 -17.93 9.64
N SER A 717 -22.04 -18.90 10.05
CA SER A 717 -21.58 -20.01 9.21
C SER A 717 -22.72 -20.82 8.57
N TYR A 718 -23.87 -20.91 9.23
CA TYR A 718 -25.05 -21.57 8.67
C TYR A 718 -25.59 -20.77 7.48
N ASN A 719 -25.73 -19.45 7.63
CA ASN A 719 -26.24 -18.58 6.57
C ASN A 719 -25.33 -18.60 5.34
N ILE A 720 -24.01 -18.57 5.56
CA ILE A 720 -23.02 -18.64 4.47
C ILE A 720 -23.20 -19.91 3.62
N SER A 721 -23.46 -21.04 4.28
CA SER A 721 -23.53 -22.35 3.62
C SER A 721 -24.91 -22.62 2.99
N PHE A 722 -25.98 -22.17 3.64
CA PHE A 722 -27.36 -22.48 3.26
C PHE A 722 -28.01 -21.39 2.39
N PHE A 723 -27.53 -20.14 2.48
CA PHE A 723 -28.03 -18.99 1.72
C PHE A 723 -26.88 -18.21 1.03
N PRO A 724 -26.14 -18.83 0.10
CA PRO A 724 -24.98 -18.21 -0.54
C PRO A 724 -25.30 -16.97 -1.40
N ALA A 725 -26.43 -16.93 -2.11
CA ALA A 725 -26.82 -15.76 -2.89
C ALA A 725 -27.15 -14.57 -1.98
N ILE A 726 -27.91 -14.79 -0.91
CA ILE A 726 -28.25 -13.75 0.08
C ILE A 726 -26.99 -13.25 0.80
N THR A 727 -26.10 -14.15 1.21
CA THR A 727 -24.81 -13.82 1.82
C THR A 727 -23.99 -12.91 0.89
N THR A 728 -24.00 -13.21 -0.42
CA THR A 728 -23.33 -12.38 -1.43
C THR A 728 -23.95 -10.99 -1.54
N LEU A 729 -25.28 -10.90 -1.54
CA LEU A 729 -26.02 -9.63 -1.59
C LEU A 729 -25.80 -8.79 -0.32
N ILE A 730 -25.74 -9.41 0.86
CA ILE A 730 -25.40 -8.74 2.12
C ILE A 730 -23.95 -8.23 2.10
N ASN A 731 -23.00 -9.01 1.54
CA ASN A 731 -21.63 -8.56 1.35
C ASN A 731 -21.56 -7.31 0.44
N ILE A 732 -22.30 -7.31 -0.68
CA ILE A 732 -22.44 -6.14 -1.54
C ILE A 732 -22.97 -4.94 -0.73
N PHE A 733 -24.04 -5.13 0.05
CA PHE A 733 -24.63 -4.07 0.88
C PHE A 733 -23.62 -3.44 1.85
N LEU A 734 -22.81 -4.24 2.54
CA LEU A 734 -21.79 -3.73 3.48
C LEU A 734 -20.64 -3.00 2.77
N THR A 735 -20.39 -3.37 1.52
CA THR A 735 -19.39 -2.76 0.64
C THR A 735 -19.84 -1.40 0.10
N LEU A 736 -21.14 -1.10 0.10
CA LEU A 736 -21.66 0.19 -0.34
C LEU A 736 -21.22 1.32 0.61
N PRO A 737 -20.74 2.45 0.08
CA PRO A 737 -20.24 3.53 0.89
C PRO A 737 -21.38 4.40 1.46
N SER A 738 -21.20 4.82 2.70
CA SER A 738 -22.10 5.77 3.39
C SER A 738 -21.43 7.15 3.59
N THR A 739 -20.09 7.16 3.67
CA THR A 739 -19.27 8.33 3.95
C THR A 739 -17.96 8.24 3.17
N THR A 740 -17.27 9.37 2.99
CA THR A 740 -15.92 9.45 2.37
C THR A 740 -14.86 9.92 3.37
N CYS A 741 -15.16 9.87 4.67
CA CYS A 741 -14.35 10.44 5.73
C CYS A 741 -12.92 9.87 5.79
N THR A 742 -12.71 8.62 5.36
CA THR A 742 -11.38 8.01 5.34
C THR A 742 -10.47 8.64 4.30
N VAL A 743 -11.00 8.93 3.11
CA VAL A 743 -10.27 9.64 2.05
C VAL A 743 -9.97 11.07 2.49
N GLU A 744 -10.94 11.76 3.08
CA GLU A 744 -10.76 13.08 3.69
C GLU A 744 -9.66 13.14 4.78
N ARG A 745 -9.45 12.04 5.51
CA ARG A 745 -8.39 11.95 6.54
C ARG A 745 -7.00 11.86 5.92
N SER A 746 -6.87 11.35 4.68
CA SER A 746 -5.60 11.30 3.94
C SER A 746 -5.01 12.71 3.74
N PHE A 747 -5.86 13.74 3.62
CA PHE A 747 -5.44 15.14 3.47
C PHE A 747 -4.63 15.66 4.65
N SER A 748 -4.89 15.14 5.87
CA SER A 748 -4.08 15.46 7.04
C SER A 748 -2.68 14.89 6.90
N THR A 749 -2.56 13.65 6.42
CA THR A 749 -1.28 13.02 6.11
C THR A 749 -0.54 13.77 5.01
N LEU A 750 -1.23 14.14 3.92
CA LEU A 750 -0.67 14.95 2.83
C LEU A 750 -0.03 16.23 3.38
N ARG A 751 -0.72 16.97 4.24
CA ARG A 751 -0.18 18.20 4.88
C ARG A 751 0.99 17.94 5.84
N LYS A 752 1.04 16.78 6.49
CA LYS A 752 2.16 16.37 7.36
C LYS A 752 3.38 15.92 6.56
N VAL A 753 3.19 15.32 5.38
CA VAL A 753 4.27 14.83 4.50
C VAL A 753 4.79 15.93 3.58
N LYS A 754 3.91 16.65 2.88
CA LYS A 754 4.24 17.76 1.96
C LYS A 754 4.09 19.10 2.67
N THR A 755 5.13 19.45 3.43
CA THR A 755 5.20 20.73 4.16
C THR A 755 5.81 21.83 3.32
N TRP A 756 5.80 23.09 3.80
CA TRP A 756 6.41 24.23 3.09
C TRP A 756 7.89 24.00 2.72
N LEU A 757 8.66 23.36 3.62
CA LEU A 757 10.06 22.98 3.36
C LEU A 757 10.21 21.80 2.38
N ARG A 758 9.12 21.12 2.03
CA ARG A 758 9.06 19.92 1.17
C ARG A 758 8.09 20.09 0.00
N ALA A 759 7.76 21.32 -0.38
CA ALA A 759 6.81 21.61 -1.44
C ALA A 759 7.23 21.02 -2.80
N THR A 760 8.54 20.90 -3.05
CA THR A 760 9.12 20.33 -4.27
C THR A 760 9.24 18.80 -4.26
N THR A 761 8.48 18.11 -3.41
CA THR A 761 8.46 16.63 -3.37
C THR A 761 7.74 16.08 -4.60
N CYS A 762 8.39 15.21 -5.36
CA CYS A 762 7.80 14.52 -6.51
C CYS A 762 6.70 13.52 -6.10
N GLU A 763 5.80 13.21 -7.02
CA GLU A 763 4.60 12.39 -6.77
C GLU A 763 4.92 10.96 -6.28
N ASP A 764 5.87 10.25 -6.90
CA ASP A 764 6.24 8.88 -6.45
C ASP A 764 6.70 8.86 -4.98
N ARG A 765 7.54 9.84 -4.61
CA ARG A 765 8.04 9.97 -3.24
C ARG A 765 6.91 10.39 -2.29
N LEU A 766 6.03 11.27 -2.73
CA LEU A 766 4.88 11.72 -1.96
C LEU A 766 3.96 10.55 -1.63
N ASN A 767 3.54 9.80 -2.65
CA ASN A 767 2.70 8.63 -2.52
C ASN A 767 3.34 7.56 -1.65
N GLY A 768 4.62 7.22 -1.86
CA GLY A 768 5.30 6.24 -1.02
C GLY A 768 5.36 6.63 0.46
N LEU A 769 5.60 7.92 0.78
CA LEU A 769 5.58 8.40 2.16
C LEU A 769 4.18 8.46 2.76
N CYS A 770 3.17 8.86 1.98
CA CYS A 770 1.77 8.86 2.42
C CYS A 770 1.27 7.44 2.70
N MET A 771 1.60 6.47 1.84
CA MET A 771 1.29 5.04 2.04
C MET A 771 1.92 4.52 3.34
N LEU A 772 3.21 4.81 3.58
CA LEU A 772 3.89 4.45 4.83
C LEU A 772 3.25 5.09 6.06
N SER A 773 2.82 6.36 5.98
CA SER A 773 2.21 7.04 7.12
C SER A 773 0.77 6.61 7.40
N ILE A 774 0.00 6.19 6.39
CA ILE A 774 -1.39 5.76 6.57
C ILE A 774 -1.43 4.30 7.00
N HIS A 775 -0.66 3.43 6.34
CA HIS A 775 -0.67 1.99 6.55
C HIS A 775 0.41 1.52 7.51
N LYS A 776 0.63 2.23 8.62
CA LYS A 776 1.72 1.93 9.57
C LYS A 776 1.63 0.50 10.10
N ASP A 777 0.41 0.03 10.37
CA ASP A 777 0.15 -1.30 10.91
C ASP A 777 0.62 -2.42 9.96
N LEU A 778 0.72 -2.14 8.65
CA LEU A 778 1.23 -3.08 7.64
C LEU A 778 2.76 -3.05 7.50
N THR A 779 3.45 -2.14 8.22
CA THR A 779 4.91 -1.93 8.12
C THR A 779 5.71 -2.51 9.28
N ASP A 780 5.05 -2.87 10.39
CA ASP A 780 5.71 -3.31 11.63
C ASP A 780 6.25 -4.75 11.60
N GLN A 781 6.06 -5.46 10.48
CA GLN A 781 6.52 -6.82 10.30
C GLN A 781 7.95 -6.84 9.75
N GLU A 782 8.85 -7.62 10.37
CA GLU A 782 10.21 -7.86 9.83
C GLU A 782 10.17 -8.39 8.39
N HIS A 783 9.10 -9.12 8.05
CA HIS A 783 8.79 -9.57 6.70
C HIS A 783 8.70 -8.43 5.68
N PHE A 784 8.07 -7.30 6.01
CA PHE A 784 7.92 -6.17 5.09
C PHE A 784 9.26 -5.57 4.66
N VAL A 785 10.21 -5.47 5.59
CA VAL A 785 11.57 -5.00 5.28
C VAL A 785 12.27 -5.97 4.33
N GLN A 786 12.09 -7.29 4.53
CA GLN A 786 12.68 -8.29 3.65
C GLN A 786 12.05 -8.28 2.25
N GLU A 787 10.74 -8.04 2.13
CA GLU A 787 10.06 -7.86 0.84
C GLU A 787 10.63 -6.66 0.08
N ILE A 788 10.85 -5.52 0.75
CA ILE A 788 11.48 -4.33 0.14
C ILE A 788 12.89 -4.69 -0.35
N ILE A 789 13.68 -5.39 0.46
CA ILE A 789 15.05 -5.81 0.08
C ILE A 789 15.02 -6.75 -1.12
N ASN A 790 14.10 -7.72 -1.14
CA ASN A 790 13.93 -8.66 -2.26
C ASN A 790 13.60 -7.90 -3.54
N LYS A 791 12.59 -7.02 -3.50
CA LYS A 791 12.18 -6.22 -4.66
C LYS A 791 13.28 -5.28 -5.13
N PHE A 792 14.03 -4.69 -4.21
CA PHE A 792 15.19 -3.88 -4.52
C PHE A 792 16.34 -4.68 -5.16
N GLY A 793 16.47 -5.96 -4.80
CA GLY A 793 17.47 -6.89 -5.32
C GLY A 793 17.19 -7.40 -6.74
N GLU A 794 15.93 -7.39 -7.20
CA GLU A 794 15.53 -7.82 -8.56
C GLU A 794 16.23 -7.05 -9.69
N ASN A 795 16.77 -5.86 -9.41
CA ASN A 795 17.51 -5.10 -10.40
C ASN A 795 18.87 -5.80 -10.72
N PRO A 796 19.19 -6.12 -12.00
CA PRO A 796 20.43 -6.79 -12.38
C PRO A 796 21.71 -6.06 -11.93
N ARG A 797 21.64 -4.75 -11.69
CA ARG A 797 22.78 -3.97 -11.17
C ARG A 797 23.00 -4.13 -9.66
N LYS A 798 22.17 -4.93 -8.98
CA LYS A 798 22.08 -5.08 -7.52
C LYS A 798 22.04 -6.55 -7.07
N ILE A 799 22.48 -7.47 -7.94
CA ILE A 799 22.50 -8.94 -7.73
C ILE A 799 23.17 -9.38 -6.42
N GLN A 800 24.03 -8.55 -5.82
CA GLN A 800 24.65 -8.79 -4.51
C GLN A 800 23.69 -8.94 -3.31
N PHE A 801 22.37 -8.87 -3.52
CA PHE A 801 21.33 -9.00 -2.50
C PHE A 801 20.36 -10.20 -2.70
N LEU A 802 20.45 -10.91 -3.83
CA LEU A 802 19.57 -12.03 -4.15
C LEU A 802 20.28 -13.38 -3.94
N PHE A 803 19.55 -14.36 -3.40
CA PHE A 803 19.90 -15.77 -3.55
C PHE A 803 19.62 -16.14 -5.01
N GLU A 804 20.64 -16.53 -5.77
CA GLU A 804 20.39 -17.31 -6.99
C GLU A 804 19.80 -18.64 -6.51
N SER A 805 18.50 -18.81 -6.74
CA SER A 805 17.73 -20.04 -6.50
C SER A 805 18.13 -21.13 -7.47
#